data_AF-A0AB38N1R8-F1
#
_entry.id   AF-A0AB38N1R8-F1
#
_cell.length_a   1.000
_cell.length_b   1.000
_cell.length_c   1.000
_cell.angle_alpha   90.00
_cell.angle_beta   90.00
_cell.angle_gamma   90.00
#
_symmetry.space_group_name_H-M   'P 1'
#
loop_
_entity.id
_entity.type
_entity.pdbx_description
1 polymer ?
#
loop_
_entity_poly.entity_id
_entity_poly.type
_entity_poly.pdbx_seq_one_letter_code
_entity_poly.pdbx_strand_id
1 'polypeptide(L)'
;MFMRDFLGITIASASVLASAVLDSTETDVDLNPKHSDSDSWKVEYDHKHHDYHDDHGYHNKFDIFASPEGDGLGGTLKTFTINITESRKSLTNGSSRFHYEINDQVYGTPIIIDEGDEVEFIIDNYGFTETTIHLHGLLQQLSPWADGVPGVTQSVIPQNKRFIYRTRIMDQHGLYWAHSHLRETYSDGIVFPFYVRPAPDRSKPFSLLTNDSQEISTLEALNDDPVIITLSDYTVMPSNERKVSEFNWAFGFLCYDAIIINNIGRQNCPGSDFLRSLTLSNTTTDKGCLNPNVVTNSTTNFDDDIWFTCNETDTAPPVFEFDYENGWGVIHFLNHADHWDMIISIDEHEVFTFAADGNFHEPLVNDAFILGVSNRMGIAFRLDKPGEYVMRVAAYQDPQIISGYAIIKYGLDKVETTSYTQQPGLPALPDSIPFIDYAGNAVSNETRIMDNLALRSWPNSLVPKAYEDADVLLRLDLNASGTLFWSIGEQFYDPLLETSQPPVLIHPEYYLGLNKSIAEYPKESVVDIVHVTAPGSPRHPLHKHFEHVWVLGGGVGPFNYSSITEAESAGLPIVWDSPPIRDGWLTFAAPPNDTAWFVVRYKGETSAAVLLHCHILSHQNGGMAYTLAQGPEDFPKVPEYYRLRANGKAPHTPLPFGPDDLTIPVLEEGLLL
;
A
#
# COMPACT_ATOMS: atom_id res chain seq x y z
N MET A 1 -16.41 6.92 44.79
CA MET A 1 -17.32 6.43 45.86
C MET A 1 -18.69 6.29 45.21
N PHE A 2 -19.32 5.11 45.25
CA PHE A 2 -20.38 4.65 44.30
C PHE A 2 -19.85 4.48 42.86
N MET A 3 -20.19 3.50 42.00
CA MET A 3 -20.64 2.09 42.09
C MET A 3 -19.89 1.35 40.94
N ARG A 4 -19.56 0.05 40.89
CA ARG A 4 -19.83 -1.20 41.65
C ARG A 4 -21.08 -2.03 41.30
N ASP A 5 -20.81 -3.32 41.03
CA ASP A 5 -21.67 -4.52 40.95
C ASP A 5 -22.45 -4.81 39.65
N PHE A 6 -22.70 -6.12 39.45
CA PHE A 6 -23.17 -6.85 38.25
C PHE A 6 -22.09 -7.10 37.17
N LEU A 7 -21.90 -8.33 36.63
CA LEU A 7 -22.50 -9.65 36.94
C LEU A 7 -21.56 -10.75 36.44
N GLY A 8 -21.34 -11.83 37.21
CA GLY A 8 -20.66 -13.04 36.72
C GLY A 8 -21.64 -14.20 36.57
N ILE A 9 -21.69 -14.85 35.40
CA ILE A 9 -22.38 -16.14 35.17
C ILE A 9 -21.48 -17.08 34.35
N THR A 10 -21.62 -18.36 34.67
CA THR A 10 -20.73 -19.48 34.36
C THR A 10 -20.92 -20.07 32.96
N ILE A 11 -19.85 -20.70 32.46
CA ILE A 11 -19.84 -21.59 31.30
C ILE A 11 -20.72 -22.83 31.56
N ALA A 12 -21.49 -23.27 30.56
CA ALA A 12 -22.10 -24.60 30.51
C ALA A 12 -22.11 -25.13 29.06
N SER A 13 -21.69 -26.38 28.89
CA SER A 13 -21.51 -27.06 27.61
C SER A 13 -22.28 -28.39 27.58
N ALA A 14 -23.08 -28.67 26.53
CA ALA A 14 -23.44 -30.02 26.06
C ALA A 14 -24.40 -30.02 24.83
N SER A 15 -23.81 -30.20 23.64
CA SER A 15 -24.11 -31.19 22.59
C SER A 15 -25.51 -31.87 22.35
N VAL A 16 -25.64 -32.32 21.08
CA VAL A 16 -26.48 -33.39 20.49
C VAL A 16 -27.97 -33.09 20.16
N LEU A 17 -28.29 -32.94 18.86
CA LEU A 17 -28.92 -34.00 18.04
C LEU A 17 -29.14 -33.58 16.57
N ALA A 18 -28.84 -34.50 15.65
CA ALA A 18 -29.12 -34.36 14.23
C ALA A 18 -30.43 -35.07 13.85
N SER A 19 -31.09 -34.61 12.79
CA SER A 19 -31.96 -35.44 11.95
C SER A 19 -32.09 -34.82 10.57
N ALA A 20 -31.61 -35.55 9.56
CA ALA A 20 -31.83 -35.22 8.16
C ALA A 20 -33.14 -35.86 7.68
N VAL A 21 -33.85 -35.19 6.78
CA VAL A 21 -34.86 -35.81 5.91
C VAL A 21 -34.55 -35.37 4.49
N LEU A 22 -34.13 -36.34 3.67
CA LEU A 22 -34.17 -36.23 2.22
C LEU A 22 -35.61 -36.39 1.76
N ASP A 23 -36.04 -35.58 0.79
CA ASP A 23 -37.03 -36.04 -0.18
C ASP A 23 -36.64 -35.56 -1.57
N SER A 24 -36.90 -36.40 -2.55
CA SER A 24 -36.38 -36.30 -3.91
C SER A 24 -37.46 -36.68 -4.90
N THR A 25 -37.84 -35.76 -5.78
CA THR A 25 -38.64 -36.09 -6.97
C THR A 25 -38.16 -35.29 -8.17
N GLU A 26 -37.64 -36.01 -9.16
CA GLU A 26 -37.47 -35.52 -10.53
C GLU A 26 -38.84 -35.34 -11.21
N THR A 27 -38.90 -34.50 -12.24
CA THR A 27 -39.67 -34.81 -13.45
C THR A 27 -39.18 -33.95 -14.62
N ASP A 28 -38.67 -34.62 -15.65
CA ASP A 28 -38.36 -34.01 -16.97
C ASP A 28 -39.65 -33.64 -17.74
N VAL A 29 -39.48 -32.83 -18.81
CA VAL A 29 -39.80 -33.19 -20.23
C VAL A 29 -40.11 -31.95 -21.11
N ASP A 30 -39.15 -31.63 -22.00
CA ASP A 30 -39.24 -31.24 -23.43
C ASP A 30 -39.76 -29.89 -24.02
N LEU A 31 -38.88 -29.35 -24.91
CA LEU A 31 -39.08 -28.87 -26.30
C LEU A 31 -39.78 -27.51 -26.66
N ASN A 32 -38.95 -26.48 -26.93
CA ASN A 32 -38.58 -25.88 -28.25
C ASN A 32 -39.64 -25.74 -29.40
N PRO A 33 -39.42 -24.92 -30.48
CA PRO A 33 -38.83 -23.57 -30.67
C PRO A 33 -39.73 -22.60 -31.53
N LYS A 34 -39.26 -21.35 -31.82
CA LYS A 34 -39.13 -20.69 -33.16
C LYS A 34 -39.58 -19.20 -33.31
N HIS A 35 -38.96 -18.57 -34.33
CA HIS A 35 -39.29 -17.31 -35.05
C HIS A 35 -38.90 -15.97 -34.36
N SER A 36 -38.42 -14.93 -35.06
CA SER A 36 -37.85 -14.78 -36.43
C SER A 36 -37.27 -13.37 -36.64
N ASP A 37 -36.33 -13.21 -37.59
CA ASP A 37 -36.18 -12.19 -38.66
C ASP A 37 -36.96 -10.84 -38.55
N SER A 38 -36.48 -9.66 -38.98
CA SER A 38 -35.21 -9.21 -39.58
C SER A 38 -35.21 -7.66 -39.76
N ASP A 39 -34.12 -7.09 -40.29
CA ASP A 39 -34.03 -5.82 -41.06
C ASP A 39 -34.32 -4.47 -40.34
N SER A 40 -33.29 -3.68 -39.97
CA SER A 40 -32.53 -2.70 -40.79
C SER A 40 -33.23 -1.36 -41.05
N TRP A 41 -32.52 -0.23 -40.88
CA TRP A 41 -32.37 0.86 -41.87
C TRP A 41 -31.68 2.14 -41.32
N LYS A 42 -30.58 2.51 -41.99
CA LYS A 42 -30.02 3.87 -42.24
C LYS A 42 -29.35 4.70 -41.13
N VAL A 43 -28.13 5.11 -41.48
CA VAL A 43 -27.27 6.14 -40.88
C VAL A 43 -27.64 7.51 -41.45
N GLU A 44 -27.56 8.56 -40.62
CA GLU A 44 -27.26 9.93 -41.05
C GLU A 44 -26.27 10.55 -40.05
N TYR A 45 -25.18 11.14 -40.56
CA TYR A 45 -24.08 11.71 -39.77
C TYR A 45 -24.28 13.22 -39.56
N ASP A 46 -24.06 13.69 -38.34
CA ASP A 46 -23.06 14.72 -37.96
C ASP A 46 -23.49 15.44 -36.67
N HIS A 47 -22.67 15.31 -35.62
CA HIS A 47 -22.13 16.49 -34.92
C HIS A 47 -20.98 16.07 -33.99
N LYS A 48 -19.80 16.61 -34.25
CA LYS A 48 -18.58 16.42 -33.45
C LYS A 48 -18.75 16.98 -32.03
N HIS A 49 -18.60 16.14 -31.02
CA HIS A 49 -18.03 16.48 -29.70
C HIS A 49 -17.75 15.18 -28.90
N HIS A 50 -16.74 15.21 -28.02
CA HIS A 50 -16.27 14.12 -27.15
C HIS A 50 -15.61 12.92 -27.85
N ASP A 51 -14.31 13.04 -28.15
CA ASP A 51 -13.39 11.90 -28.05
C ASP A 51 -12.72 11.95 -26.67
N TYR A 52 -13.42 11.44 -25.67
CA TYR A 52 -12.86 10.92 -24.41
C TYR A 52 -13.56 9.58 -24.23
N HIS A 53 -12.79 8.50 -24.20
CA HIS A 53 -13.21 7.10 -24.39
C HIS A 53 -14.69 6.78 -24.04
N ASP A 54 -15.51 6.56 -25.07
CA ASP A 54 -16.90 6.10 -24.93
C ASP A 54 -16.91 4.59 -24.62
N ASP A 55 -16.56 4.26 -23.37
CA ASP A 55 -16.31 2.89 -22.90
C ASP A 55 -17.60 2.09 -22.58
N HIS A 56 -18.76 2.66 -22.91
CA HIS A 56 -20.09 2.07 -22.73
C HIS A 56 -20.28 0.69 -23.42
N GLY A 57 -19.37 0.31 -24.31
CA GLY A 57 -19.33 -1.03 -24.93
C GLY A 57 -18.74 -2.15 -24.06
N TYR A 58 -17.83 -1.84 -23.13
CA TYR A 58 -17.05 -2.86 -22.39
C TYR A 58 -17.66 -3.24 -21.05
N HIS A 59 -18.20 -2.29 -20.28
CA HIS A 59 -18.83 -2.57 -18.97
C HIS A 59 -19.95 -3.63 -19.01
N ASN A 60 -20.64 -3.75 -20.14
CA ASN A 60 -21.83 -4.60 -20.31
C ASN A 60 -21.53 -6.12 -20.49
N LYS A 61 -20.27 -6.55 -20.38
CA LYS A 61 -19.85 -7.92 -20.73
C LYS A 61 -18.88 -8.59 -19.76
N PHE A 62 -18.37 -7.88 -18.74
CA PHE A 62 -17.59 -8.51 -17.65
C PHE A 62 -18.46 -9.51 -16.88
N ASP A 63 -18.41 -10.77 -17.29
CA ASP A 63 -19.13 -11.86 -16.65
C ASP A 63 -18.20 -12.61 -15.70
N ILE A 64 -18.26 -12.24 -14.42
CA ILE A 64 -17.56 -12.93 -13.33
C ILE A 64 -18.03 -14.38 -13.11
N PHE A 65 -19.11 -14.80 -13.78
CA PHE A 65 -19.58 -16.20 -13.85
C PHE A 65 -19.18 -16.92 -15.15
N ALA A 66 -18.57 -16.23 -16.13
CA ALA A 66 -18.14 -16.86 -17.37
C ALA A 66 -17.02 -17.89 -17.10
N SER A 67 -17.06 -18.98 -17.86
CA SER A 67 -16.03 -20.03 -17.82
C SER A 67 -14.66 -19.48 -18.26
N PRO A 68 -13.56 -20.22 -18.02
CA PRO A 68 -12.22 -19.85 -18.49
C PRO A 68 -12.07 -19.71 -20.02
N GLU A 69 -13.12 -19.96 -20.80
CA GLU A 69 -13.13 -19.87 -22.27
C GLU A 69 -13.42 -18.45 -22.78
N GLY A 70 -13.72 -17.50 -21.87
CA GLY A 70 -13.79 -16.06 -22.14
C GLY A 70 -15.09 -15.57 -22.78
N ASP A 71 -15.35 -14.27 -22.66
CA ASP A 71 -16.52 -13.57 -23.20
C ASP A 71 -16.36 -13.14 -24.68
N GLY A 72 -15.18 -13.39 -25.26
CA GLY A 72 -14.82 -13.01 -26.62
C GLY A 72 -14.38 -11.55 -26.81
N LEU A 73 -14.08 -10.80 -25.73
CA LEU A 73 -13.67 -9.38 -25.79
C LEU A 73 -12.16 -9.11 -25.95
N GLY A 74 -11.33 -10.12 -26.19
CA GLY A 74 -9.93 -9.93 -26.57
C GLY A 74 -8.96 -9.63 -25.41
N GLY A 75 -9.42 -9.65 -24.16
CA GLY A 75 -8.53 -9.80 -23.00
C GLY A 75 -8.09 -11.26 -22.85
N THR A 76 -6.84 -11.50 -22.47
CA THR A 76 -6.40 -12.85 -22.06
C THR A 76 -6.66 -12.99 -20.57
N LEU A 77 -7.44 -13.98 -20.13
CA LEU A 77 -7.56 -14.28 -18.70
C LEU A 77 -6.19 -14.76 -18.19
N LYS A 78 -5.52 -13.93 -17.38
CA LYS A 78 -4.25 -14.26 -16.75
C LYS A 78 -4.49 -14.76 -15.33
N THR A 79 -4.25 -16.05 -15.12
CA THR A 79 -4.40 -16.70 -13.82
C THR A 79 -3.05 -16.84 -13.13
N PHE A 80 -2.97 -16.36 -11.88
CA PHE A 80 -1.79 -16.47 -11.02
C PHE A 80 -2.15 -17.21 -9.74
N THR A 81 -1.46 -18.32 -9.46
CA THR A 81 -1.56 -19.01 -8.16
C THR A 81 -0.56 -18.44 -7.18
N ILE A 82 -1.05 -18.07 -6.00
CA ILE A 82 -0.32 -17.41 -4.93
C ILE A 82 -0.43 -18.30 -3.69
N ASN A 83 0.60 -19.12 -3.47
CA ASN A 83 0.73 -19.95 -2.29
C ASN A 83 1.28 -19.10 -1.14
N ILE A 84 0.53 -19.01 -0.04
CA ILE A 84 0.97 -18.37 1.20
C ILE A 84 1.45 -19.46 2.15
N THR A 85 2.77 -19.56 2.34
CA THR A 85 3.43 -20.50 3.26
C THR A 85 4.08 -19.75 4.43
N GLU A 86 4.67 -20.48 5.38
CA GLU A 86 5.46 -19.90 6.47
C GLU A 86 6.82 -20.57 6.56
N SER A 87 7.85 -19.78 6.85
CA SER A 87 9.20 -20.29 7.14
C SER A 87 9.91 -19.45 8.20
N ARG A 88 11.04 -19.96 8.72
CA ARG A 88 11.87 -19.25 9.70
C ARG A 88 13.23 -18.92 9.10
N LYS A 89 13.46 -17.64 8.79
CA LYS A 89 14.70 -17.14 8.17
C LYS A 89 15.10 -15.76 8.70
N SER A 90 16.22 -15.23 8.25
CA SER A 90 16.65 -13.85 8.53
C SER A 90 16.87 -13.12 7.21
N LEU A 91 16.36 -11.90 7.08
CA LEU A 91 16.63 -11.03 5.92
C LEU A 91 17.88 -10.17 6.10
N THR A 92 18.48 -10.19 7.31
CA THR A 92 19.64 -9.36 7.67
C THR A 92 20.93 -10.15 7.87
N ASN A 93 20.90 -11.49 7.74
CA ASN A 93 21.98 -12.40 8.20
C ASN A 93 22.26 -12.30 9.72
N GLY A 94 21.27 -11.81 10.49
CA GLY A 94 21.29 -11.79 11.95
C GLY A 94 20.31 -12.81 12.53
N SER A 95 19.61 -12.42 13.60
CA SER A 95 18.54 -13.23 14.19
C SER A 95 17.45 -13.55 13.16
N SER A 96 16.97 -14.79 13.20
CA SER A 96 15.91 -15.31 12.34
C SER A 96 14.54 -15.27 13.02
N ARG A 97 13.50 -14.88 12.29
CA ARG A 97 12.10 -14.85 12.75
C ARG A 97 11.19 -15.67 11.84
N PHE A 98 9.95 -15.89 12.28
CA PHE A 98 8.92 -16.41 11.39
C PHE A 98 8.50 -15.35 10.37
N HIS A 99 8.32 -15.81 9.15
CA HIS A 99 7.87 -15.04 8.00
C HIS A 99 6.78 -15.79 7.28
N TYR A 100 5.86 -15.04 6.68
CA TYR A 100 5.07 -15.57 5.57
C TYR A 100 5.88 -15.48 4.28
N GLU A 101 5.61 -16.41 3.38
CA GLU A 101 6.19 -16.46 2.04
C GLU A 101 5.08 -16.43 1.01
N ILE A 102 5.32 -15.73 -0.09
CA ILE A 102 4.54 -15.77 -1.31
C ILE A 102 5.33 -16.57 -2.34
N ASN A 103 4.85 -17.76 -2.70
CA ASN A 103 5.53 -18.65 -3.65
C ASN A 103 7.02 -18.86 -3.29
N ASP A 104 7.27 -19.35 -2.07
CA ASP A 104 8.59 -19.66 -1.49
C ASP A 104 9.53 -18.45 -1.26
N GLN A 105 9.05 -17.21 -1.43
CA GLN A 105 9.82 -15.97 -1.19
C GLN A 105 9.17 -15.10 -0.11
N VAL A 106 9.96 -14.58 0.83
CA VAL A 106 9.48 -13.57 1.80
C VAL A 106 9.40 -12.24 1.07
N TYR A 107 8.20 -11.66 0.99
CA TYR A 107 7.82 -10.67 -0.02
C TYR A 107 7.99 -11.24 -1.44
N GLY A 108 6.85 -11.43 -2.12
CA GLY A 108 6.76 -12.06 -3.44
C GLY A 108 7.45 -11.27 -4.54
N THR A 109 7.74 -11.96 -5.64
CA THR A 109 8.33 -11.34 -6.84
C THR A 109 7.27 -10.55 -7.63
N PRO A 110 7.67 -9.52 -8.41
CA PRO A 110 6.74 -8.76 -9.23
C PRO A 110 6.01 -9.60 -10.27
N ILE A 111 4.68 -9.52 -10.28
CA ILE A 111 3.84 -10.08 -11.33
C ILE A 111 3.65 -9.02 -12.42
N ILE A 112 3.84 -9.38 -13.70
CA ILE A 112 3.62 -8.46 -14.83
C ILE A 112 2.29 -8.80 -15.52
N ILE A 113 1.43 -7.79 -15.61
CA ILE A 113 0.15 -7.80 -16.34
C ILE A 113 0.12 -6.60 -17.29
N ASP A 114 -0.82 -6.58 -18.22
CA ASP A 114 -0.99 -5.50 -19.21
C ASP A 114 -2.32 -4.78 -18.94
N GLU A 115 -2.38 -3.49 -19.26
CA GLU A 115 -3.63 -2.72 -19.19
C GLU A 115 -4.71 -3.36 -20.09
N GLY A 116 -5.93 -3.49 -19.57
CA GLY A 116 -7.06 -4.15 -20.24
C GLY A 116 -7.19 -5.66 -19.97
N ASP A 117 -6.24 -6.30 -19.28
CA ASP A 117 -6.32 -7.71 -18.90
C ASP A 117 -7.51 -8.02 -17.95
N GLU A 118 -7.98 -9.26 -18.02
CA GLU A 118 -8.68 -9.89 -16.90
C GLU A 118 -7.71 -10.74 -16.10
N VAL A 119 -7.69 -10.54 -14.79
CA VAL A 119 -6.72 -11.18 -13.90
C VAL A 119 -7.44 -11.97 -12.83
N GLU A 120 -6.97 -13.19 -12.60
CA GLU A 120 -7.42 -14.06 -11.52
C GLU A 120 -6.26 -14.42 -10.58
N PHE A 121 -6.27 -13.86 -9.37
CA PHE A 121 -5.36 -14.26 -8.30
C PHE A 121 -6.01 -15.36 -7.46
N ILE A 122 -5.50 -16.58 -7.60
CA ILE A 122 -5.89 -17.74 -6.80
C ILE A 122 -5.00 -17.77 -5.55
N ILE A 123 -5.57 -17.38 -4.41
CA ILE A 123 -4.86 -17.34 -3.13
C ILE A 123 -5.07 -18.65 -2.39
N ASP A 124 -3.99 -19.38 -2.16
CA ASP A 124 -3.95 -20.62 -1.41
C ASP A 124 -3.27 -20.39 -0.06
N ASN A 125 -4.07 -20.26 1.00
CA ASN A 125 -3.55 -20.05 2.34
C ASN A 125 -3.12 -21.38 2.98
N TYR A 126 -1.83 -21.70 2.93
CA TYR A 126 -1.21 -22.83 3.64
C TYR A 126 -0.62 -22.42 5.01
N GLY A 127 -0.62 -21.12 5.35
CA GLY A 127 -0.15 -20.60 6.64
C GLY A 127 -0.97 -21.09 7.84
N PHE A 128 -0.44 -20.88 9.06
CA PHE A 128 -1.06 -21.28 10.32
C PHE A 128 -2.13 -20.29 10.81
N THR A 129 -2.28 -19.14 10.15
CA THR A 129 -3.29 -18.13 10.48
C THR A 129 -4.27 -17.88 9.33
N GLU A 130 -5.39 -17.23 9.63
CA GLU A 130 -6.30 -16.72 8.62
C GLU A 130 -5.72 -15.46 7.95
N THR A 131 -6.14 -15.14 6.72
CA THR A 131 -5.61 -13.98 5.99
C THR A 131 -6.65 -13.38 5.03
N THR A 132 -6.33 -12.27 4.39
CA THR A 132 -7.04 -11.70 3.24
C THR A 132 -5.98 -11.16 2.26
N ILE A 133 -6.34 -10.75 1.05
CA ILE A 133 -5.39 -10.10 0.13
C ILE A 133 -6.09 -8.91 -0.49
N HIS A 134 -5.65 -7.71 -0.12
CA HIS A 134 -6.07 -6.48 -0.77
C HIS A 134 -5.19 -6.20 -1.99
N LEU A 135 -5.81 -5.79 -3.11
CA LEU A 135 -5.13 -5.41 -4.34
C LEU A 135 -4.96 -3.88 -4.34
N HIS A 136 -3.86 -3.43 -3.73
CA HIS A 136 -3.61 -2.04 -3.39
C HIS A 136 -3.50 -1.12 -4.60
N GLY A 137 -4.32 -0.07 -4.59
CA GLY A 137 -4.43 0.91 -5.66
C GLY A 137 -5.27 0.46 -6.86
N LEU A 138 -5.87 -0.74 -6.88
CA LEU A 138 -6.82 -1.08 -7.95
C LEU A 138 -8.18 -0.39 -7.71
N LEU A 139 -8.75 0.16 -8.78
CA LEU A 139 -10.03 0.87 -8.75
C LEU A 139 -11.21 -0.06 -8.41
N GLN A 140 -11.11 -1.35 -8.73
CA GLN A 140 -12.11 -2.41 -8.44
C GLN A 140 -13.55 -2.11 -8.93
N GLN A 141 -13.72 -1.19 -9.88
CA GLN A 141 -15.02 -0.67 -10.37
C GLN A 141 -16.04 -1.78 -10.73
N LEU A 142 -15.58 -2.91 -11.24
CA LEU A 142 -16.40 -4.06 -11.66
C LEU A 142 -16.37 -5.24 -10.67
N SER A 143 -15.59 -5.13 -9.59
CA SER A 143 -15.29 -6.23 -8.66
C SER A 143 -15.10 -5.81 -7.19
N PRO A 144 -15.93 -4.92 -6.58
CA PRO A 144 -15.68 -4.39 -5.23
C PRO A 144 -15.71 -5.45 -4.11
N TRP A 145 -16.26 -6.64 -4.35
CA TRP A 145 -16.19 -7.81 -3.46
C TRP A 145 -14.85 -8.57 -3.52
N ALA A 146 -13.96 -8.21 -4.46
CA ALA A 146 -12.59 -8.72 -4.62
C ALA A 146 -11.55 -7.68 -4.16
N ASP A 147 -11.97 -6.75 -3.31
CA ASP A 147 -11.13 -5.73 -2.68
C ASP A 147 -10.26 -6.27 -1.54
N GLY A 148 -10.68 -7.33 -0.84
CA GLY A 148 -9.83 -8.00 0.15
C GLY A 148 -9.89 -7.49 1.58
N VAL A 149 -10.82 -6.60 1.94
CA VAL A 149 -10.90 -6.03 3.30
C VAL A 149 -11.81 -6.87 4.22
N PRO A 150 -11.28 -7.45 5.31
CA PRO A 150 -12.07 -8.22 6.26
C PRO A 150 -13.07 -7.31 7.00
N GLY A 151 -14.34 -7.73 7.07
CA GLY A 151 -15.41 -6.98 7.73
C GLY A 151 -15.98 -5.80 6.91
N VAL A 152 -15.38 -5.44 5.77
CA VAL A 152 -15.90 -4.40 4.86
C VAL A 152 -16.40 -5.02 3.56
N THR A 153 -15.52 -5.65 2.78
CA THR A 153 -15.85 -6.21 1.46
C THR A 153 -15.95 -7.75 1.47
N GLN A 154 -15.24 -8.42 2.37
CA GLN A 154 -15.28 -9.89 2.52
C GLN A 154 -15.03 -10.38 3.96
N SER A 155 -15.08 -11.70 4.16
CA SER A 155 -14.55 -12.36 5.36
C SER A 155 -13.14 -12.92 5.09
N VAL A 156 -12.45 -13.30 6.18
CA VAL A 156 -11.13 -13.91 6.13
C VAL A 156 -11.10 -15.24 5.36
N ILE A 157 -9.94 -15.54 4.78
CA ILE A 157 -9.55 -16.82 4.18
C ILE A 157 -8.95 -17.68 5.30
N PRO A 158 -9.61 -18.76 5.77
CA PRO A 158 -9.07 -19.60 6.84
C PRO A 158 -7.80 -20.35 6.39
N GLN A 159 -7.07 -20.92 7.35
CA GLN A 159 -5.98 -21.85 7.06
C GLN A 159 -6.45 -23.03 6.18
N ASN A 160 -5.58 -23.48 5.27
CA ASN A 160 -5.74 -24.59 4.33
C ASN A 160 -6.89 -24.40 3.32
N LYS A 161 -7.16 -23.14 2.95
CA LYS A 161 -8.28 -22.73 2.10
C LYS A 161 -7.85 -21.87 0.91
N ARG A 162 -8.60 -22.02 -0.19
CA ARG A 162 -8.52 -21.18 -1.39
C ARG A 162 -9.52 -20.03 -1.38
N PHE A 163 -9.10 -18.88 -1.90
CA PHE A 163 -9.96 -17.79 -2.36
C PHE A 163 -9.52 -17.33 -3.76
N ILE A 164 -10.40 -16.66 -4.50
CA ILE A 164 -10.16 -16.26 -5.89
C ILE A 164 -10.59 -14.81 -6.04
N TYR A 165 -9.62 -13.94 -6.30
CA TYR A 165 -9.86 -12.54 -6.65
C TYR A 165 -9.82 -12.43 -8.16
N ARG A 166 -10.96 -12.13 -8.79
CA ARG A 166 -11.05 -11.88 -10.23
C ARG A 166 -11.43 -10.41 -10.45
N THR A 167 -10.61 -9.71 -11.21
CA THR A 167 -10.78 -8.29 -11.53
C THR A 167 -10.37 -8.01 -12.98
N ARG A 168 -10.67 -6.81 -13.46
CA ARG A 168 -10.32 -6.35 -14.81
C ARG A 168 -9.59 -5.02 -14.69
N ILE A 169 -8.45 -4.92 -15.37
CA ILE A 169 -7.54 -3.77 -15.28
C ILE A 169 -8.00 -2.69 -16.26
N MET A 170 -8.99 -1.89 -15.84
CA MET A 170 -9.57 -0.81 -16.64
C MET A 170 -8.86 0.51 -16.36
N ASP A 171 -8.34 1.18 -17.39
CA ASP A 171 -7.74 2.52 -17.33
C ASP A 171 -6.52 2.68 -16.38
N GLN A 172 -5.98 1.59 -15.83
CA GLN A 172 -4.87 1.58 -14.87
C GLN A 172 -3.54 1.14 -15.50
N HIS A 173 -2.42 1.64 -14.97
CA HIS A 173 -1.06 1.36 -15.43
C HIS A 173 -0.02 1.61 -14.33
N GLY A 174 1.23 1.17 -14.50
CA GLY A 174 2.31 1.40 -13.53
C GLY A 174 2.36 0.38 -12.38
N LEU A 175 3.06 0.75 -11.30
CA LEU A 175 3.34 -0.16 -10.18
C LEU A 175 2.24 -0.13 -9.10
N TYR A 176 1.71 -1.31 -8.84
CA TYR A 176 0.78 -1.64 -7.76
C TYR A 176 1.34 -2.77 -6.91
N TRP A 177 0.59 -3.17 -5.89
CA TRP A 177 0.98 -4.27 -5.01
C TRP A 177 -0.24 -4.89 -4.35
N ALA A 178 -0.05 -6.07 -3.79
CA ALA A 178 -1.06 -6.77 -3.03
C ALA A 178 -0.50 -7.17 -1.68
N HIS A 179 -1.32 -7.08 -0.63
CA HIS A 179 -0.89 -7.35 0.74
C HIS A 179 -2.00 -7.92 1.61
N SER A 180 -1.64 -8.56 2.72
CA SER A 180 -2.64 -8.91 3.73
C SER A 180 -3.29 -7.66 4.32
N HIS A 181 -4.62 -7.66 4.36
CA HIS A 181 -5.42 -6.62 5.03
C HIS A 181 -5.99 -7.12 6.38
N LEU A 182 -5.40 -8.20 6.94
CA LEU A 182 -5.78 -8.70 8.25
C LEU A 182 -4.69 -8.39 9.29
N ARG A 183 -5.06 -7.58 10.29
CA ARG A 183 -4.14 -7.13 11.36
C ARG A 183 -2.88 -6.53 10.72
N GLU A 184 -1.71 -6.91 11.22
CA GLU A 184 -0.40 -6.38 10.82
C GLU A 184 0.38 -7.39 9.96
N THR A 185 -0.27 -8.48 9.51
CA THR A 185 0.41 -9.68 8.97
C THR A 185 1.17 -9.48 7.66
N TYR A 186 1.01 -8.34 6.96
CA TYR A 186 1.81 -8.08 5.76
C TYR A 186 3.27 -7.77 6.10
N SER A 187 3.58 -7.14 7.25
CA SER A 187 4.97 -6.87 7.64
C SER A 187 5.73 -8.13 8.09
N ASP A 188 5.03 -9.24 8.27
CA ASP A 188 5.62 -10.57 8.43
C ASP A 188 5.92 -11.27 7.08
N GLY A 189 5.40 -10.79 5.94
CA GLY A 189 5.80 -11.28 4.61
C GLY A 189 4.68 -11.42 3.56
N ILE A 190 3.40 -11.24 3.92
CA ILE A 190 2.27 -11.38 2.97
C ILE A 190 2.14 -10.12 2.11
N VAL A 191 3.07 -9.95 1.17
CA VAL A 191 3.14 -8.86 0.19
C VAL A 191 3.61 -9.43 -1.15
N PHE A 192 3.03 -8.98 -2.27
CA PHE A 192 3.64 -9.15 -3.60
C PHE A 192 3.35 -7.92 -4.50
N PRO A 193 4.36 -7.33 -5.16
CA PRO A 193 4.14 -6.26 -6.13
C PRO A 193 3.55 -6.81 -7.44
N PHE A 194 2.86 -5.97 -8.19
CA PHE A 194 2.52 -6.26 -9.57
C PHE A 194 2.53 -4.99 -10.43
N TYR A 195 3.08 -5.11 -11.64
CA TYR A 195 3.21 -4.01 -12.58
C TYR A 195 2.20 -4.18 -13.72
N VAL A 196 1.40 -3.15 -13.95
CA VAL A 196 0.50 -3.06 -15.09
C VAL A 196 1.22 -2.30 -16.20
N ARG A 197 1.62 -3.00 -17.27
CA ARG A 197 2.20 -2.34 -18.44
C ARG A 197 1.16 -1.40 -19.06
N PRO A 198 1.48 -0.11 -19.29
CA PRO A 198 0.59 0.82 -19.97
C PRO A 198 0.19 0.31 -21.35
N ALA A 199 -1.04 0.60 -21.80
CA ALA A 199 -1.45 0.32 -23.17
C ALA A 199 -0.50 0.99 -24.21
N PRO A 200 -0.27 0.41 -25.41
CA PRO A 200 0.68 0.97 -26.38
C PRO A 200 0.35 2.38 -26.90
N ASP A 201 -0.90 2.81 -26.79
CA ASP A 201 -1.40 4.14 -27.15
C ASP A 201 -1.52 5.10 -25.94
N ARG A 202 -1.20 4.64 -24.73
CA ARG A 202 -1.18 5.45 -23.51
C ARG A 202 -0.10 6.53 -23.62
N SER A 203 -0.49 7.79 -23.40
CA SER A 203 0.44 8.91 -23.40
C SER A 203 1.42 8.83 -22.23
N LYS A 204 2.71 8.69 -22.53
CA LYS A 204 3.82 8.65 -21.56
C LYS A 204 4.54 10.02 -21.53
N PRO A 205 5.02 10.51 -20.37
CA PRO A 205 5.57 11.86 -20.23
C PRO A 205 7.00 12.04 -20.78
N PHE A 206 7.61 11.00 -21.38
CA PHE A 206 9.04 11.00 -21.73
C PHE A 206 9.47 12.04 -22.77
N SER A 207 8.54 12.54 -23.60
CA SER A 207 8.78 13.69 -24.49
C SER A 207 9.06 15.02 -23.75
N LEU A 208 8.77 15.09 -22.45
CA LEU A 208 9.14 16.21 -21.58
C LEU A 208 10.58 16.09 -21.04
N LEU A 209 11.18 14.90 -21.06
CA LEU A 209 12.57 14.66 -20.64
C LEU A 209 13.59 14.90 -21.76
N THR A 210 13.20 14.63 -23.01
CA THR A 210 14.11 14.70 -24.16
C THR A 210 13.35 14.88 -25.47
N ASN A 211 14.03 15.49 -26.45
CA ASN A 211 13.52 15.65 -27.81
C ASN A 211 14.10 14.60 -28.77
N ASP A 212 14.98 13.70 -28.30
CA ASP A 212 15.54 12.63 -29.13
C ASP A 212 14.56 11.44 -29.17
N SER A 213 14.07 11.11 -30.36
CA SER A 213 13.14 10.00 -30.58
C SER A 213 13.70 8.64 -30.17
N GLN A 214 15.03 8.45 -30.22
CA GLN A 214 15.66 7.21 -29.79
C GLN A 214 15.70 7.12 -28.26
N GLU A 215 16.00 8.23 -27.56
CA GLU A 215 15.94 8.26 -26.10
C GLU A 215 14.51 8.08 -25.57
N ILE A 216 13.51 8.69 -26.21
CA ILE A 216 12.09 8.47 -25.89
C ILE A 216 11.75 6.97 -26.02
N SER A 217 12.10 6.35 -27.16
CA SER A 217 11.84 4.92 -27.38
C SER A 217 12.56 4.02 -26.37
N THR A 218 13.75 4.41 -25.90
CA THR A 218 14.48 3.69 -24.85
C THR A 218 13.80 3.84 -23.50
N LEU A 219 13.37 5.05 -23.12
CA LEU A 219 12.62 5.31 -21.88
C LEU A 219 11.28 4.57 -21.84
N GLU A 220 10.57 4.50 -22.98
CA GLU A 220 9.33 3.72 -23.11
C GLU A 220 9.59 2.22 -22.91
N ALA A 221 10.63 1.66 -23.56
CA ALA A 221 10.99 0.26 -23.40
C ALA A 221 11.43 -0.09 -21.96
N LEU A 222 12.22 0.79 -21.33
CA LEU A 222 12.65 0.64 -19.93
C LEU A 222 11.51 0.83 -18.92
N ASN A 223 10.46 1.58 -19.26
CA ASN A 223 9.25 1.63 -18.44
C ASN A 223 8.40 0.37 -18.60
N ASP A 224 8.34 -0.21 -19.80
CA ASP A 224 7.48 -1.36 -20.10
C ASP A 224 8.09 -2.70 -19.64
N ASP A 225 9.36 -2.70 -19.21
CA ASP A 225 10.06 -3.76 -18.46
C ASP A 225 11.00 -3.15 -17.39
N PRO A 226 10.45 -2.60 -16.28
CA PRO A 226 11.21 -1.76 -15.36
C PRO A 226 11.93 -2.55 -14.26
N VAL A 227 13.05 -2.00 -13.78
CA VAL A 227 13.64 -2.44 -12.50
C VAL A 227 12.68 -2.04 -11.37
N ILE A 228 12.18 -3.03 -10.62
CA ILE A 228 11.31 -2.81 -9.46
C ILE A 228 12.13 -2.96 -8.18
N ILE A 229 12.08 -1.93 -7.33
CA ILE A 229 12.72 -1.92 -6.00
C ILE A 229 11.65 -1.80 -4.92
N THR A 230 11.53 -2.84 -4.10
CA THR A 230 10.68 -2.86 -2.91
C THR A 230 11.49 -2.46 -1.68
N LEU A 231 10.89 -1.63 -0.84
CA LEU A 231 11.43 -1.10 0.40
C LEU A 231 10.52 -1.49 1.56
N SER A 232 11.11 -1.90 2.68
CA SER A 232 10.40 -2.16 3.94
C SER A 232 11.29 -1.79 5.12
N ASP A 233 10.70 -1.40 6.24
CA ASP A 233 11.35 -1.57 7.53
C ASP A 233 11.29 -3.04 7.97
N TYR A 234 12.14 -3.43 8.93
CA TYR A 234 12.20 -4.79 9.44
C TYR A 234 12.62 -4.79 10.90
N THR A 235 11.95 -5.61 11.70
CA THR A 235 12.31 -5.97 13.07
C THR A 235 12.40 -7.49 13.18
N VAL A 236 13.23 -8.01 14.09
CA VAL A 236 13.27 -9.42 14.47
C VAL A 236 11.98 -9.90 15.15
N MET A 237 11.21 -8.99 15.76
CA MET A 237 9.97 -9.30 16.48
C MET A 237 8.80 -9.43 15.50
N PRO A 238 8.16 -10.61 15.34
CA PRO A 238 6.99 -10.76 14.47
C PRO A 238 5.81 -9.90 14.96
N SER A 239 4.91 -9.53 14.05
CA SER A 239 3.81 -8.58 14.31
C SER A 239 2.93 -8.94 15.51
N ASN A 240 2.66 -10.23 15.72
CA ASN A 240 1.83 -10.72 16.82
C ASN A 240 2.49 -10.56 18.20
N GLU A 241 3.80 -10.79 18.30
CA GLU A 241 4.60 -10.57 19.50
C GLU A 241 4.78 -9.06 19.75
N ARG A 242 4.95 -8.28 18.67
CA ARG A 242 5.02 -6.82 18.71
C ARG A 242 3.77 -6.20 19.33
N LYS A 243 2.60 -6.55 18.80
CA LYS A 243 1.31 -6.05 19.32
C LYS A 243 1.12 -6.34 20.80
N VAL A 244 1.49 -7.54 21.27
CA VAL A 244 1.46 -7.88 22.71
C VAL A 244 2.41 -7.01 23.53
N SER A 245 3.60 -6.74 22.99
CA SER A 245 4.63 -5.91 23.64
C SER A 245 4.20 -4.44 23.73
N GLU A 246 3.62 -3.87 22.67
CA GLU A 246 3.06 -2.51 22.66
C GLU A 246 1.99 -2.32 23.75
N PHE A 247 1.04 -3.27 23.89
CA PHE A 247 0.03 -3.23 24.95
C PHE A 247 0.64 -3.35 26.35
N ASN A 248 1.66 -4.19 26.54
CA ASN A 248 2.36 -4.34 27.82
C ASN A 248 3.15 -3.07 28.20
N TRP A 249 3.71 -2.38 27.21
CA TRP A 249 4.46 -1.14 27.41
C TRP A 249 3.59 0.10 27.54
N ALA A 250 2.35 0.05 27.04
CA ALA A 250 1.49 1.20 26.75
C ALA A 250 2.20 2.23 25.84
N PHE A 251 2.96 1.73 24.86
CA PHE A 251 3.82 2.53 23.97
C PHE A 251 3.94 1.84 22.61
N GLY A 252 3.74 2.61 21.53
CA GLY A 252 3.83 2.09 20.16
C GLY A 252 5.25 1.66 19.78
N PHE A 253 5.35 0.77 18.81
CA PHE A 253 6.62 0.23 18.34
C PHE A 253 7.27 1.17 17.33
N LEU A 254 8.38 1.79 17.72
CA LEU A 254 9.06 2.88 16.99
C LEU A 254 10.57 2.59 16.80
N CYS A 255 10.96 1.32 16.74
CA CYS A 255 12.37 0.91 16.73
C CYS A 255 12.62 -0.39 15.95
N TYR A 256 13.08 -0.24 14.71
CA TYR A 256 13.32 -1.32 13.75
C TYR A 256 14.81 -1.66 13.66
N ASP A 257 15.15 -2.85 13.16
CA ASP A 257 16.53 -3.36 13.06
C ASP A 257 17.22 -3.01 11.75
N ALA A 258 16.47 -2.95 10.63
CA ALA A 258 17.01 -2.69 9.30
C ALA A 258 15.97 -2.07 8.36
N ILE A 259 16.46 -1.46 7.28
CA ILE A 259 15.70 -1.26 6.04
C ILE A 259 16.05 -2.43 5.10
N ILE A 260 15.03 -3.02 4.49
CA ILE A 260 15.12 -4.10 3.51
C ILE A 260 14.95 -3.50 2.11
N ILE A 261 15.79 -3.91 1.17
CA ILE A 261 15.74 -3.54 -0.25
C ILE A 261 15.75 -4.85 -1.06
N ASN A 262 14.67 -5.16 -1.78
CA ASN A 262 14.49 -6.43 -2.50
C ASN A 262 14.94 -7.67 -1.67
N ASN A 263 14.33 -7.84 -0.49
CA ASN A 263 14.53 -8.96 0.43
C ASN A 263 15.92 -9.04 1.10
N ILE A 264 16.81 -8.06 0.86
CA ILE A 264 18.15 -7.98 1.45
C ILE A 264 18.20 -6.78 2.39
N GLY A 265 18.60 -7.00 3.64
CA GLY A 265 18.79 -5.95 4.64
C GLY A 265 20.11 -6.06 5.40
N ARG A 266 20.48 -4.98 6.09
CA ARG A 266 21.63 -4.96 7.01
C ARG A 266 21.28 -4.12 8.23
N GLN A 267 21.43 -4.72 9.41
CA GLN A 267 21.43 -3.98 10.68
C GLN A 267 22.73 -3.19 10.80
N ASN A 268 22.62 -1.88 10.63
CA ASN A 268 23.71 -0.90 10.66
C ASN A 268 23.86 -0.34 12.08
N CYS A 269 25.07 -0.38 12.64
CA CYS A 269 25.33 0.02 14.03
C CYS A 269 26.51 1.02 14.15
N PRO A 270 26.40 2.23 13.58
CA PRO A 270 27.46 3.24 13.62
C PRO A 270 27.69 3.87 15.00
N GLY A 271 26.85 3.55 15.99
CA GLY A 271 26.97 3.98 17.38
C GLY A 271 26.30 5.32 17.68
N SER A 272 25.80 5.48 18.91
CA SER A 272 24.96 6.62 19.29
C SER A 272 25.67 7.98 19.26
N ASP A 273 26.99 8.05 19.41
CA ASP A 273 27.73 9.31 19.25
C ASP A 273 27.70 9.83 17.80
N PHE A 274 27.76 8.94 16.81
CA PHE A 274 27.56 9.30 15.39
C PHE A 274 26.10 9.68 15.15
N LEU A 275 25.14 8.86 15.59
CA LEU A 275 23.71 9.08 15.37
C LEU A 275 23.23 10.41 15.98
N ARG A 276 23.68 10.75 17.20
CA ARG A 276 23.39 12.03 17.87
C ARG A 276 24.07 13.25 17.22
N SER A 277 25.02 13.05 16.30
CA SER A 277 25.58 14.15 15.50
C SER A 277 24.68 14.57 14.34
N LEU A 278 23.70 13.73 13.98
CA LEU A 278 22.79 13.92 12.84
C LEU A 278 21.38 14.41 13.24
N THR A 279 21.12 14.56 14.54
CA THR A 279 19.81 14.97 15.09
C THR A 279 19.98 15.98 16.23
N LEU A 280 18.90 16.66 16.58
CA LEU A 280 18.81 17.48 17.79
C LEU A 280 18.52 16.64 19.06
N SER A 281 18.12 15.38 18.90
CA SER A 281 17.86 14.48 20.03
C SER A 281 19.15 14.02 20.72
N ASN A 282 19.27 14.29 22.02
CA ASN A 282 20.36 13.77 22.86
C ASN A 282 20.03 12.41 23.50
N THR A 283 18.86 11.83 23.21
CA THR A 283 18.39 10.56 23.81
C THR A 283 18.48 9.36 22.88
N THR A 284 18.85 9.57 21.61
CA THR A 284 18.96 8.53 20.58
C THR A 284 19.81 7.34 21.04
N THR A 285 19.30 6.12 20.83
CA THR A 285 19.96 4.86 21.21
C THR A 285 20.98 4.40 20.16
N ASP A 286 21.73 3.33 20.43
CA ASP A 286 22.69 2.79 19.44
C ASP A 286 22.00 2.17 18.22
N LYS A 287 20.69 1.86 18.29
CA LYS A 287 19.82 1.46 17.16
C LYS A 287 19.20 2.65 16.41
N GLY A 288 19.57 3.89 16.76
CA GLY A 288 19.00 5.11 16.18
C GLY A 288 17.62 5.50 16.72
N CYS A 289 17.06 4.77 17.68
CA CYS A 289 15.70 4.96 18.16
C CYS A 289 15.60 6.04 19.25
N LEU A 290 14.42 6.64 19.42
CA LEU A 290 14.09 7.46 20.59
C LEU A 290 14.02 6.59 21.85
N ASN A 291 14.70 6.99 22.92
CA ASN A 291 14.70 6.25 24.18
C ASN A 291 13.34 6.36 24.90
N PRO A 292 12.55 5.27 24.99
CA PRO A 292 11.18 5.34 25.48
C PRO A 292 11.11 5.61 26.99
N ASN A 293 12.17 5.31 27.76
CA ASN A 293 12.23 5.59 29.19
C ASN A 293 12.21 7.11 29.48
N VAL A 294 12.82 7.91 28.61
CA VAL A 294 12.87 9.38 28.77
C VAL A 294 11.54 10.02 28.38
N VAL A 295 10.89 9.50 27.33
CA VAL A 295 9.65 10.06 26.77
C VAL A 295 8.45 9.74 27.64
N THR A 296 8.31 8.49 28.07
CA THR A 296 7.17 8.03 28.86
C THR A 296 7.25 8.45 30.33
N ASN A 297 8.47 8.73 30.83
CA ASN A 297 8.76 8.93 32.26
C ASN A 297 8.16 7.80 33.13
N SER A 298 8.09 6.59 32.56
CA SER A 298 7.44 5.42 33.13
C SER A 298 8.43 4.52 33.89
N THR A 299 7.90 3.65 34.74
CA THR A 299 8.63 2.50 35.30
C THR A 299 8.46 1.23 34.44
N THR A 300 7.94 1.36 33.21
CA THR A 300 7.84 0.28 32.22
C THR A 300 9.23 -0.27 31.93
N ASN A 301 9.41 -1.59 32.03
CA ASN A 301 10.63 -2.24 31.58
C ASN A 301 10.53 -2.54 30.08
N PHE A 302 11.07 -1.63 29.26
CA PHE A 302 11.25 -1.86 27.83
C PHE A 302 12.28 -2.96 27.59
N ASP A 303 12.19 -3.65 26.45
CA ASP A 303 13.13 -4.71 26.10
C ASP A 303 14.43 -4.11 25.55
N ASP A 304 15.56 -4.45 26.16
CA ASP A 304 16.86 -3.87 25.81
C ASP A 304 17.31 -4.25 24.40
N ASP A 305 16.99 -5.47 23.93
CA ASP A 305 17.39 -5.92 22.58
C ASP A 305 16.52 -5.30 21.48
N ILE A 306 15.31 -4.86 21.83
CA ILE A 306 14.45 -4.09 20.92
C ILE A 306 14.90 -2.64 20.83
N TRP A 307 15.17 -1.96 21.94
CA TRP A 307 15.34 -0.50 21.95
C TRP A 307 16.80 0.00 22.03
N PHE A 308 17.72 -0.77 22.62
CA PHE A 308 19.07 -0.30 22.97
C PHE A 308 20.20 -1.12 22.30
N THR A 309 20.14 -2.45 22.31
CA THR A 309 21.21 -3.30 21.75
C THR A 309 21.21 -3.26 20.21
N CYS A 310 22.26 -2.72 19.62
CA CYS A 310 22.50 -2.82 18.17
C CYS A 310 23.53 -3.92 17.88
N ASN A 311 23.10 -5.00 17.24
CA ASN A 311 23.97 -6.09 16.81
C ASN A 311 24.25 -5.95 15.31
N GLU A 312 25.46 -5.50 14.97
CA GLU A 312 25.86 -5.32 13.56
C GLU A 312 25.78 -6.64 12.80
N THR A 313 25.30 -6.58 11.55
CA THR A 313 25.23 -7.73 10.64
C THR A 313 26.07 -7.50 9.39
N ASP A 314 26.57 -8.59 8.80
CA ASP A 314 27.45 -8.55 7.64
C ASP A 314 26.74 -9.09 6.40
N THR A 315 25.78 -8.30 5.91
CA THR A 315 25.09 -8.52 4.63
C THR A 315 25.53 -7.44 3.65
N ALA A 316 25.97 -7.85 2.45
CA ALA A 316 26.36 -6.92 1.40
C ALA A 316 25.13 -6.17 0.84
N PRO A 317 25.25 -4.88 0.49
CA PRO A 317 24.20 -4.14 -0.21
C PRO A 317 23.76 -4.86 -1.51
N PRO A 318 22.45 -4.91 -1.84
CA PRO A 318 22.01 -5.36 -3.15
C PRO A 318 22.60 -4.47 -4.26
N VAL A 319 22.80 -5.06 -5.43
CA VAL A 319 23.44 -4.41 -6.59
C VAL A 319 22.47 -4.43 -7.77
N PHE A 320 22.24 -3.26 -8.36
CA PHE A 320 21.39 -3.06 -9.53
C PHE A 320 22.28 -2.62 -10.71
N GLU A 321 22.23 -3.37 -11.80
CA GLU A 321 23.06 -3.17 -12.98
C GLU A 321 22.24 -2.60 -14.14
N PHE A 322 22.73 -1.54 -14.76
CA PHE A 322 22.07 -0.88 -15.90
C PHE A 322 22.97 -0.93 -17.13
N ASP A 323 22.37 -1.11 -18.31
CA ASP A 323 23.09 -1.05 -19.58
C ASP A 323 23.40 0.41 -19.93
N TYR A 324 24.69 0.76 -19.90
CA TYR A 324 25.18 2.10 -20.21
C TYR A 324 24.82 2.56 -21.64
N GLU A 325 24.71 1.65 -22.60
CA GLU A 325 24.39 2.01 -23.99
C GLU A 325 22.95 2.50 -24.16
N ASN A 326 22.07 2.30 -23.17
CA ASN A 326 20.73 2.89 -23.13
C ASN A 326 20.75 4.40 -22.81
N GLY A 327 21.82 4.92 -22.19
CA GLY A 327 21.93 6.31 -21.73
C GLY A 327 20.99 6.73 -20.59
N TRP A 328 20.03 5.86 -20.23
CA TRP A 328 19.01 6.07 -19.20
C TRP A 328 18.81 4.81 -18.36
N GLY A 329 18.59 4.97 -17.06
CA GLY A 329 18.01 3.95 -16.18
C GLY A 329 16.59 4.34 -15.78
N VAL A 330 15.71 3.35 -15.60
CA VAL A 330 14.36 3.51 -15.06
C VAL A 330 14.17 2.56 -13.88
N ILE A 331 13.61 3.06 -12.78
CA ILE A 331 13.27 2.28 -11.59
C ILE A 331 11.85 2.65 -11.15
N HIS A 332 11.04 1.65 -10.80
CA HIS A 332 9.81 1.86 -10.03
C HIS A 332 10.00 1.38 -8.59
N PHE A 333 9.86 2.29 -7.63
CA PHE A 333 9.96 2.02 -6.20
C PHE A 333 8.58 1.72 -5.60
N LEU A 334 8.54 0.82 -4.62
CA LEU A 334 7.42 0.56 -3.72
C LEU A 334 7.92 0.66 -2.27
N ASN A 335 7.29 1.51 -1.44
CA ASN A 335 7.45 1.41 0.01
C ASN A 335 6.30 0.61 0.62
N HIS A 336 6.57 -0.63 1.02
CA HIS A 336 5.63 -1.51 1.74
C HIS A 336 6.05 -1.72 3.20
N ALA A 337 6.72 -0.74 3.80
CA ALA A 337 7.04 -0.72 5.21
C ALA A 337 5.79 -0.87 6.10
N ASP A 338 6.02 -1.22 7.37
CA ASP A 338 5.02 -1.21 8.42
C ASP A 338 4.73 0.21 8.93
N HIS A 339 5.79 1.04 9.01
CA HIS A 339 5.76 2.28 9.77
C HIS A 339 6.56 3.43 9.14
N TRP A 340 7.75 3.19 8.58
CA TRP A 340 8.60 4.29 8.09
C TRP A 340 8.31 4.71 6.65
N ASP A 341 7.96 5.99 6.49
CA ASP A 341 8.19 6.71 5.23
C ASP A 341 9.70 6.73 4.93
N MET A 342 10.10 6.72 3.66
CA MET A 342 11.51 6.67 3.25
C MET A 342 11.90 7.91 2.43
N ILE A 343 13.15 8.35 2.55
CA ILE A 343 13.79 9.30 1.62
C ILE A 343 14.89 8.59 0.86
N ILE A 344 14.87 8.75 -0.47
CA ILE A 344 15.74 8.03 -1.41
C ILE A 344 16.55 9.03 -2.23
N SER A 345 17.84 8.74 -2.43
CA SER A 345 18.70 9.41 -3.41
C SER A 345 19.65 8.42 -4.08
N ILE A 346 20.16 8.77 -5.26
CA ILE A 346 21.28 8.07 -5.91
C ILE A 346 22.46 9.05 -5.96
N ASP A 347 23.59 8.69 -5.36
CA ASP A 347 24.78 9.54 -5.30
C ASP A 347 25.20 9.99 -6.70
N GLU A 348 25.54 11.28 -6.84
CA GLU A 348 25.90 11.96 -8.10
C GLU A 348 24.84 12.00 -9.22
N HIS A 349 23.62 11.49 -9.02
CA HIS A 349 22.56 11.45 -10.02
C HIS A 349 21.33 12.27 -9.62
N GLU A 350 21.01 13.30 -10.41
CA GLU A 350 19.65 13.84 -10.37
C GLU A 350 18.66 12.82 -10.95
N VAL A 351 17.49 12.75 -10.32
CA VAL A 351 16.41 11.82 -10.67
C VAL A 351 15.19 12.58 -11.16
N PHE A 352 14.60 12.05 -12.22
CA PHE A 352 13.39 12.57 -12.84
C PHE A 352 12.23 11.68 -12.39
N THR A 353 11.49 12.09 -11.36
CA THR A 353 10.25 11.39 -11.00
C THR A 353 9.23 11.61 -12.11
N PHE A 354 8.51 10.57 -12.55
CA PHE A 354 7.55 10.67 -13.67
C PHE A 354 6.25 9.88 -13.47
N ALA A 355 6.15 9.04 -12.44
CA ALA A 355 4.94 8.30 -12.10
C ALA A 355 4.78 8.19 -10.59
N ALA A 356 3.56 8.34 -10.09
CA ALA A 356 3.23 8.17 -8.67
C ALA A 356 1.95 7.34 -8.53
N ASP A 357 1.99 6.30 -7.69
CA ASP A 357 0.85 5.45 -7.34
C ASP A 357 0.04 4.93 -8.57
N GLY A 358 0.72 4.55 -9.65
CA GLY A 358 0.09 4.06 -10.87
C GLY A 358 -0.50 5.13 -11.80
N ASN A 359 -0.05 6.39 -11.67
CA ASN A 359 -0.44 7.50 -12.55
C ASN A 359 0.82 8.23 -13.04
N PHE A 360 0.90 8.55 -14.34
CA PHE A 360 1.94 9.44 -14.84
C PHE A 360 1.76 10.88 -14.34
N HIS A 361 2.86 11.60 -14.22
CA HIS A 361 2.91 13.02 -13.90
C HIS A 361 3.97 13.73 -14.75
N GLU A 362 3.87 15.05 -14.88
CA GLU A 362 4.90 15.87 -15.50
C GLU A 362 6.25 15.64 -14.78
N PRO A 363 7.35 15.35 -15.49
CA PRO A 363 8.56 14.92 -14.83
C PRO A 363 9.19 16.01 -13.96
N LEU A 364 9.48 15.69 -12.70
CA LEU A 364 10.06 16.62 -11.74
C LEU A 364 11.51 16.23 -11.42
N VAL A 365 12.42 17.19 -11.57
CA VAL A 365 13.86 16.97 -11.39
C VAL A 365 14.27 17.23 -9.94
N ASN A 366 14.75 16.20 -9.27
CA ASN A 366 15.11 16.21 -7.85
C ASN A 366 16.46 15.52 -7.62
N ASP A 367 17.07 15.73 -6.47
CA ASP A 367 18.28 15.01 -6.04
C ASP A 367 17.95 13.93 -4.99
N ALA A 368 16.83 14.12 -4.27
CA ALA A 368 16.22 13.11 -3.41
C ALA A 368 14.69 13.21 -3.44
N PHE A 369 13.98 12.13 -3.14
CA PHE A 369 12.51 12.11 -3.07
C PHE A 369 12.01 11.32 -1.88
N ILE A 370 10.82 11.70 -1.40
CA ILE A 370 10.14 11.08 -0.26
C ILE A 370 9.09 10.11 -0.78
N LEU A 371 9.12 8.88 -0.27
CA LEU A 371 8.19 7.81 -0.57
C LEU A 371 7.48 7.37 0.71
N GLY A 372 6.22 7.81 0.88
CA GLY A 372 5.42 7.45 2.04
C GLY A 372 5.11 5.95 2.09
N VAL A 373 4.76 5.42 3.27
CA VAL A 373 4.27 4.04 3.38
C VAL A 373 3.09 3.84 2.41
N SER A 374 3.08 2.71 1.70
CA SER A 374 2.16 2.32 0.60
C SER A 374 2.34 3.01 -0.76
N ASN A 375 3.11 4.09 -0.83
CA ASN A 375 3.30 4.82 -2.07
C ASN A 375 4.30 4.13 -3.02
N ARG A 376 4.12 4.42 -4.31
CA ARG A 376 4.99 3.99 -5.41
C ARG A 376 5.49 5.20 -6.20
N MET A 377 6.71 5.12 -6.73
CA MET A 377 7.32 6.20 -7.49
C MET A 377 8.18 5.64 -8.64
N GLY A 378 7.83 6.02 -9.87
CA GLY A 378 8.64 5.77 -11.06
C GLY A 378 9.65 6.91 -11.26
N ILE A 379 10.93 6.57 -11.40
CA ILE A 379 12.01 7.52 -11.68
C ILE A 379 12.79 7.11 -12.93
N ALA A 380 13.30 8.12 -13.65
CA ALA A 380 14.34 7.97 -14.65
C ALA A 380 15.61 8.72 -14.20
N PHE A 381 16.78 8.28 -14.63
CA PHE A 381 18.05 8.97 -14.38
C PHE A 381 19.05 8.73 -15.53
N ARG A 382 19.94 9.69 -15.77
CA ARG A 382 20.94 9.64 -16.85
C ARG A 382 22.10 8.71 -16.50
N LEU A 383 22.57 7.93 -17.48
CA LEU A 383 23.75 7.06 -17.33
C LEU A 383 25.00 7.77 -17.89
N ASP A 384 25.31 8.98 -17.43
CA ASP A 384 26.35 9.82 -18.04
C ASP A 384 27.78 9.40 -17.70
N LYS A 385 28.00 8.90 -16.47
CA LYS A 385 29.34 8.59 -15.92
C LYS A 385 29.43 7.11 -15.54
N PRO A 386 30.16 6.27 -16.30
CA PRO A 386 30.29 4.86 -15.92
C PRO A 386 30.98 4.71 -14.55
N GLY A 387 30.51 3.78 -13.73
CA GLY A 387 30.97 3.61 -12.35
C GLY A 387 30.00 2.82 -11.47
N GLU A 388 30.21 2.94 -10.16
CA GLU A 388 29.35 2.38 -9.11
C GLU A 388 29.00 3.48 -8.11
N TYR A 389 27.72 3.59 -7.74
CA TYR A 389 27.14 4.69 -6.99
C TYR A 389 26.25 4.16 -5.87
N VAL A 390 26.28 4.80 -4.70
CA VAL A 390 25.40 4.42 -3.59
C VAL A 390 23.98 4.92 -3.86
N MET A 391 23.00 4.02 -3.82
CA MET A 391 21.61 4.38 -3.56
C MET A 391 21.39 4.38 -2.06
N ARG A 392 20.91 5.50 -1.52
CA ARG A 392 20.66 5.71 -0.08
C ARG A 392 19.16 5.66 0.16
N VAL A 393 18.75 4.92 1.19
CA VAL A 393 17.37 4.86 1.65
C VAL A 393 17.39 5.08 3.16
N ALA A 394 16.89 6.22 3.62
CA ALA A 394 16.81 6.55 5.05
C ALA A 394 15.36 6.69 5.50
N ALA A 395 15.06 6.38 6.77
CA ALA A 395 13.75 6.66 7.35
C ALA A 395 13.51 8.19 7.37
N TYR A 396 12.40 8.63 6.77
CA TYR A 396 12.04 10.04 6.62
C TYR A 396 11.11 10.51 7.76
N GLN A 397 11.48 10.22 9.01
CA GLN A 397 10.85 10.78 10.20
C GLN A 397 11.64 10.49 11.48
N ASP A 398 11.78 11.51 12.34
CA ASP A 398 11.95 11.25 13.78
C ASP A 398 10.71 10.47 14.26
N PRO A 399 10.84 9.41 15.06
CA PRO A 399 11.92 9.21 16.05
C PRO A 399 13.10 8.29 15.71
N GLN A 400 13.19 7.62 14.55
CA GLN A 400 14.28 6.66 14.30
C GLN A 400 15.24 7.09 13.17
N ILE A 401 16.53 7.13 13.50
CA ILE A 401 17.63 7.33 12.56
C ILE A 401 18.14 5.97 12.06
N ILE A 402 17.64 5.52 10.92
CA ILE A 402 18.04 4.26 10.28
C ILE A 402 18.16 4.41 8.76
N SER A 403 19.16 3.74 8.18
CA SER A 403 19.44 3.74 6.74
C SER A 403 19.70 2.33 6.21
N GLY A 404 19.33 2.11 4.96
CA GLY A 404 19.75 1.00 4.09
C GLY A 404 20.47 1.52 2.85
N TYR A 405 21.19 0.64 2.17
CA TYR A 405 22.02 0.97 1.00
C TYR A 405 21.85 -0.07 -0.11
N ALA A 406 21.91 0.38 -1.35
CA ALA A 406 22.15 -0.46 -2.52
C ALA A 406 23.26 0.16 -3.39
N ILE A 407 23.77 -0.59 -4.36
CA ILE A 407 24.75 -0.11 -5.34
C ILE A 407 24.10 -0.06 -6.72
N ILE A 408 24.09 1.11 -7.35
CA ILE A 408 23.75 1.29 -8.76
C ILE A 408 25.06 1.22 -9.54
N LYS A 409 25.17 0.35 -10.54
CA LYS A 409 26.39 0.23 -11.35
C LYS A 409 26.10 0.11 -12.84
N TYR A 410 26.99 0.66 -13.66
CA TYR A 410 26.87 0.60 -15.12
C TYR A 410 28.20 0.95 -15.82
N GLY A 411 28.41 0.42 -17.03
CA GLY A 411 29.55 0.76 -17.89
C GLY A 411 30.93 0.42 -17.33
N LEU A 412 31.04 -0.61 -16.48
CA LEU A 412 32.28 -0.96 -15.78
C LEU A 412 33.45 -1.35 -16.70
N ASP A 413 33.19 -1.70 -17.96
CA ASP A 413 34.22 -1.90 -19.00
C ASP A 413 34.99 -0.61 -19.34
N LYS A 414 34.46 0.55 -18.93
CA LYS A 414 34.99 1.90 -19.20
C LYS A 414 35.70 2.53 -17.99
N VAL A 415 35.84 1.78 -16.88
CA VAL A 415 36.45 2.23 -15.62
C VAL A 415 37.54 1.25 -15.18
N GLU A 416 38.70 1.74 -14.74
CA GLU A 416 39.80 0.86 -14.31
C GLU A 416 39.58 0.25 -12.91
N THR A 417 39.13 1.03 -11.93
CA THR A 417 38.83 0.55 -10.56
C THR A 417 37.95 1.55 -9.81
N THR A 418 36.90 1.07 -9.13
CA THR A 418 36.15 1.83 -8.13
C THR A 418 36.82 1.72 -6.76
N SER A 419 36.98 2.83 -6.05
CA SER A 419 37.43 2.83 -4.65
C SER A 419 36.25 2.68 -3.69
N TYR A 420 36.48 1.99 -2.57
CA TYR A 420 35.48 1.72 -1.54
C TYR A 420 36.00 2.15 -0.16
N THR A 421 35.15 2.83 0.60
CA THR A 421 35.38 3.16 2.01
C THR A 421 34.41 2.42 2.90
N GLN A 422 34.93 1.80 3.96
CA GLN A 422 34.12 1.26 5.05
C GLN A 422 34.20 2.17 6.27
N GLN A 423 33.05 2.66 6.74
CA GLN A 423 32.94 3.37 8.01
C GLN A 423 32.58 2.39 9.14
N PRO A 424 32.96 2.64 10.41
CA PRO A 424 32.58 1.77 11.52
C PRO A 424 31.05 1.58 11.62
N GLY A 425 30.61 0.32 11.78
CA GLY A 425 29.18 -0.01 11.88
C GLY A 425 28.41 -0.05 10.56
N LEU A 426 29.04 0.32 9.44
CA LEU A 426 28.46 0.45 8.10
C LEU A 426 29.13 -0.53 7.10
N PRO A 427 28.45 -0.89 5.99
CA PRO A 427 29.08 -1.68 4.93
C PRO A 427 30.19 -0.88 4.24
N ALA A 428 31.06 -1.58 3.52
CA ALA A 428 31.93 -0.94 2.54
C ALA A 428 31.08 -0.42 1.37
N LEU A 429 31.22 0.86 1.03
CA LEU A 429 30.46 1.53 -0.03
C LEU A 429 31.41 2.19 -1.04
N PRO A 430 31.02 2.32 -2.32
CA PRO A 430 31.76 3.14 -3.28
C PRO A 430 31.99 4.57 -2.77
N ASP A 431 33.12 5.17 -3.15
CA ASP A 431 33.48 6.55 -2.81
C ASP A 431 32.70 7.60 -3.64
N SER A 432 31.38 7.46 -3.76
CA SER A 432 30.48 8.37 -4.48
C SER A 432 30.04 9.57 -3.64
N ILE A 433 29.65 10.68 -4.29
CA ILE A 433 29.26 11.92 -3.59
C ILE A 433 27.75 11.90 -3.22
N PRO A 434 27.41 11.99 -1.92
CA PRO A 434 26.02 11.91 -1.45
C PRO A 434 25.20 13.19 -1.69
N PHE A 435 23.89 13.02 -1.80
CA PHE A 435 22.91 14.09 -1.64
C PHE A 435 22.29 14.14 -0.23
N ILE A 436 22.15 12.99 0.43
CA ILE A 436 21.62 12.84 1.80
C ILE A 436 22.60 12.08 2.71
N ASP A 437 22.59 12.39 4.00
CA ASP A 437 23.37 11.69 5.03
C ASP A 437 22.68 10.40 5.54
N TYR A 438 23.24 9.76 6.57
CA TYR A 438 22.69 8.55 7.19
C TYR A 438 21.30 8.76 7.83
N ALA A 439 20.94 9.99 8.19
CA ALA A 439 19.63 10.35 8.75
C ALA A 439 18.68 10.91 7.68
N GLY A 440 19.05 10.90 6.40
CA GLY A 440 18.25 11.47 5.33
C GLY A 440 18.28 13.00 5.25
N ASN A 441 19.15 13.68 6.02
CA ASN A 441 19.31 15.13 5.89
C ASN A 441 20.04 15.45 4.59
N ALA A 442 19.63 16.52 3.91
CA ALA A 442 20.38 17.09 2.79
C ALA A 442 21.80 17.49 3.23
N VAL A 443 22.83 17.02 2.51
CA VAL A 443 24.24 17.33 2.84
C VAL A 443 24.66 18.75 2.43
N SER A 444 23.86 19.41 1.58
CA SER A 444 24.09 20.76 1.06
C SER A 444 22.76 21.48 0.90
N ASN A 445 22.78 22.82 0.91
CA ASN A 445 21.58 23.65 0.74
C ASN A 445 21.07 23.66 -0.72
N GLU A 446 21.85 23.08 -1.63
CA GLU A 446 21.57 22.99 -3.05
C GLU A 446 20.84 21.68 -3.41
N THR A 447 20.82 20.67 -2.51
CA THR A 447 20.08 19.41 -2.69
C THR A 447 18.57 19.67 -2.80
N ARG A 448 17.98 19.30 -3.94
CA ARG A 448 16.54 19.37 -4.20
C ARG A 448 15.84 18.13 -3.65
N ILE A 449 15.11 18.28 -2.54
CA ILE A 449 14.19 17.24 -2.05
C ILE A 449 12.81 17.47 -2.69
N MET A 450 12.22 16.42 -3.25
CA MET A 450 10.92 16.47 -3.94
C MET A 450 9.78 16.93 -3.02
N ASP A 451 9.07 17.98 -3.43
CA ASP A 451 7.76 18.34 -2.89
C ASP A 451 6.65 17.50 -3.55
N ASN A 452 5.96 16.69 -2.76
CA ASN A 452 4.84 15.86 -3.25
C ASN A 452 3.62 16.69 -3.70
N LEU A 453 3.47 17.94 -3.24
CA LEU A 453 2.42 18.87 -3.71
C LEU A 453 2.80 19.60 -5.02
N ALA A 454 4.06 19.52 -5.45
CA ALA A 454 4.53 20.12 -6.70
C ALA A 454 4.28 19.22 -7.94
N LEU A 455 3.96 17.95 -7.75
CA LEU A 455 3.63 17.01 -8.83
C LEU A 455 2.39 17.46 -9.62
N ARG A 456 2.37 17.26 -10.95
CA ARG A 456 1.24 17.61 -11.82
C ARG A 456 0.84 16.43 -12.70
N SER A 457 -0.44 16.07 -12.74
CA SER A 457 -0.91 14.87 -13.47
C SER A 457 -0.59 14.93 -14.97
N TRP A 458 -0.20 13.79 -15.54
CA TRP A 458 0.01 13.63 -16.98
C TRP A 458 -0.83 12.46 -17.53
N PRO A 459 -1.64 12.69 -18.59
CA PRO A 459 -2.02 13.99 -19.13
C PRO A 459 -2.75 14.85 -18.08
N ASN A 460 -2.85 16.16 -18.34
CA ASN A 460 -3.53 17.11 -17.45
C ASN A 460 -4.92 16.62 -17.06
N SER A 461 -5.12 16.31 -15.78
CA SER A 461 -6.42 15.83 -15.29
C SER A 461 -7.35 16.97 -14.89
N LEU A 462 -8.65 16.77 -15.13
CA LEU A 462 -9.69 17.72 -14.76
C LEU A 462 -10.27 17.34 -13.40
N VAL A 463 -10.04 18.18 -12.39
CA VAL A 463 -10.64 17.99 -11.06
C VAL A 463 -12.17 18.13 -11.15
N PRO A 464 -12.96 17.14 -10.68
CA PRO A 464 -14.42 17.25 -10.64
C PRO A 464 -14.86 18.48 -9.86
N LYS A 465 -15.76 19.29 -10.46
CA LYS A 465 -16.23 20.56 -9.87
C LYS A 465 -15.09 21.52 -9.46
N ALA A 466 -14.02 21.60 -10.25
CA ALA A 466 -12.92 22.55 -10.00
C ALA A 466 -13.46 23.98 -9.77
N TYR A 467 -12.95 24.68 -8.75
CA TYR A 467 -13.41 26.02 -8.31
C TYR A 467 -14.88 26.08 -7.81
N GLU A 468 -15.54 24.93 -7.62
CA GLU A 468 -16.89 24.80 -7.06
C GLU A 468 -16.89 23.93 -5.79
N ASP A 469 -17.93 24.11 -4.96
CA ASP A 469 -18.13 23.30 -3.76
C ASP A 469 -18.44 21.83 -4.13
N ALA A 470 -17.83 20.90 -3.39
CA ALA A 470 -18.16 19.48 -3.47
C ALA A 470 -19.61 19.21 -3.01
N ASP A 471 -20.17 18.07 -3.40
CA ASP A 471 -21.48 17.61 -2.89
C ASP A 471 -21.39 17.25 -1.39
N VAL A 472 -20.21 16.80 -0.95
CA VAL A 472 -19.94 16.37 0.42
C VAL A 472 -18.58 16.92 0.87
N LEU A 473 -18.52 17.49 2.06
CA LEU A 473 -17.28 17.82 2.77
C LEU A 473 -17.14 16.90 4.00
N LEU A 474 -16.14 16.03 3.99
CA LEU A 474 -15.76 15.19 5.12
C LEU A 474 -14.58 15.82 5.85
N ARG A 475 -14.84 16.55 6.93
CA ARG A 475 -13.80 16.95 7.88
C ARG A 475 -13.46 15.77 8.78
N LEU A 476 -12.25 15.25 8.67
CA LEU A 476 -11.77 14.09 9.42
C LEU A 476 -10.56 14.50 10.26
N ASP A 477 -10.80 14.88 11.52
CA ASP A 477 -9.74 15.17 12.47
C ASP A 477 -8.92 13.87 12.73
N LEU A 478 -7.59 13.95 12.66
CA LEU A 478 -6.67 12.85 12.95
C LEU A 478 -6.14 13.00 14.36
N ASN A 479 -6.42 12.02 15.23
CA ASN A 479 -6.22 12.14 16.66
C ASN A 479 -5.69 10.85 17.29
N ALA A 480 -5.13 10.96 18.50
CA ALA A 480 -4.58 9.84 19.27
C ALA A 480 -5.14 9.81 20.70
N SER A 481 -5.26 8.61 21.27
CA SER A 481 -5.49 8.42 22.70
C SER A 481 -4.33 7.63 23.29
N GLY A 482 -3.40 8.37 23.92
CA GLY A 482 -2.09 7.82 24.28
C GLY A 482 -1.22 7.66 23.04
N THR A 483 -0.60 6.49 22.91
CA THR A 483 0.38 6.15 21.87
C THR A 483 -0.06 4.98 20.98
N LEU A 484 -1.10 4.25 21.39
CA LEU A 484 -1.56 3.00 20.77
C LEU A 484 -2.85 3.15 19.96
N PHE A 485 -3.73 4.05 20.36
CA PHE A 485 -5.04 4.21 19.75
C PHE A 485 -5.09 5.49 18.93
N TRP A 486 -5.57 5.36 17.71
CA TRP A 486 -5.54 6.40 16.68
C TRP A 486 -6.89 6.45 15.99
N SER A 487 -7.40 7.62 15.63
CA SER A 487 -8.71 7.77 14.99
C SER A 487 -8.66 8.65 13.74
N ILE A 488 -9.58 8.36 12.83
CA ILE A 488 -9.96 9.24 11.72
C ILE A 488 -11.39 9.71 12.03
N GLY A 489 -11.58 11.02 12.24
CA GLY A 489 -12.84 11.57 12.73
C GLY A 489 -13.08 11.31 14.22
N GLU A 490 -14.34 11.31 14.63
CA GLU A 490 -14.75 11.39 16.05
C GLU A 490 -14.51 10.12 16.89
N GLN A 491 -14.32 8.95 16.26
CA GLN A 491 -14.27 7.65 16.95
C GLN A 491 -13.19 6.73 16.38
N PHE A 492 -12.67 5.83 17.23
CA PHE A 492 -11.83 4.71 16.81
C PHE A 492 -12.64 3.73 15.97
N TYR A 493 -12.07 3.30 14.85
CA TYR A 493 -12.54 2.09 14.17
C TYR A 493 -12.24 0.87 15.07
N ASP A 494 -13.21 -0.02 15.25
CA ASP A 494 -13.01 -1.22 16.08
C ASP A 494 -12.44 -2.36 15.20
N PRO A 495 -11.15 -2.74 15.35
CA PRO A 495 -10.54 -3.79 14.54
C PRO A 495 -11.14 -5.18 14.82
N LEU A 496 -11.89 -5.37 15.92
CA LEU A 496 -12.61 -6.63 16.14
C LEU A 496 -13.75 -6.83 15.13
N LEU A 497 -14.21 -5.77 14.45
CA LEU A 497 -15.23 -5.87 13.41
C LEU A 497 -14.74 -6.62 12.17
N GLU A 498 -13.42 -6.65 11.91
CA GLU A 498 -12.79 -7.38 10.80
C GLU A 498 -13.19 -8.87 10.76
N THR A 499 -13.33 -9.49 11.94
CA THR A 499 -13.58 -10.94 12.07
C THR A 499 -14.86 -11.30 12.81
N SER A 500 -15.46 -10.37 13.58
CA SER A 500 -16.64 -10.67 14.41
C SER A 500 -17.99 -10.35 13.77
N GLN A 501 -18.02 -9.60 12.66
CA GLN A 501 -19.27 -9.14 12.01
C GLN A 501 -19.31 -9.47 10.51
N PRO A 502 -20.52 -9.59 9.91
CA PRO A 502 -20.66 -9.79 8.47
C PRO A 502 -20.27 -8.53 7.68
N PRO A 503 -19.67 -8.63 6.47
CA PRO A 503 -19.10 -7.46 5.80
C PRO A 503 -20.10 -6.36 5.44
N VAL A 504 -19.69 -5.09 5.59
CA VAL A 504 -20.52 -3.90 5.27
C VAL A 504 -21.12 -3.93 3.86
N LEU A 505 -20.37 -4.40 2.86
CA LEU A 505 -20.82 -4.52 1.45
C LEU A 505 -22.00 -5.49 1.29
N ILE A 506 -22.19 -6.43 2.22
CA ILE A 506 -23.20 -7.50 2.15
C ILE A 506 -24.37 -7.23 3.10
N HIS A 507 -24.07 -6.61 4.25
CA HIS A 507 -25.03 -6.31 5.31
C HIS A 507 -24.99 -4.83 5.74
N PRO A 508 -25.14 -3.87 4.81
CA PRO A 508 -25.04 -2.44 5.12
C PRO A 508 -26.07 -1.98 6.17
N GLU A 509 -27.20 -2.67 6.28
CA GLU A 509 -28.28 -2.40 7.24
C GLU A 509 -27.86 -2.50 8.73
N TYR A 510 -26.70 -3.07 9.03
CA TYR A 510 -26.14 -3.15 10.40
C TYR A 510 -25.12 -2.04 10.72
N TYR A 511 -24.81 -1.17 9.76
CA TYR A 511 -23.74 -0.17 9.87
C TYR A 511 -24.22 1.26 9.58
N LEU A 512 -25.03 1.42 8.53
CA LEU A 512 -25.54 2.71 8.09
C LEU A 512 -26.45 3.36 9.13
N GLY A 513 -26.46 4.69 9.18
CA GLY A 513 -27.20 5.48 10.17
C GLY A 513 -26.78 5.30 11.64
N LEU A 514 -25.70 4.55 11.95
CA LEU A 514 -25.13 4.45 13.29
C LEU A 514 -24.04 5.51 13.49
N ASN A 515 -23.91 6.02 14.72
CA ASN A 515 -22.76 6.86 15.09
C ASN A 515 -21.50 5.98 15.26
N LYS A 516 -20.89 5.61 14.13
CA LYS A 516 -19.66 4.83 13.95
C LYS A 516 -18.71 5.60 13.01
N SER A 517 -17.48 5.13 12.84
CA SER A 517 -16.51 5.65 11.85
C SER A 517 -16.90 5.28 10.41
N ILE A 518 -18.08 5.72 9.97
CA ILE A 518 -18.64 5.52 8.63
C ILE A 518 -19.32 6.81 8.14
N ALA A 519 -19.06 7.19 6.89
CA ALA A 519 -19.83 8.19 6.17
C ALA A 519 -20.64 7.52 5.07
N GLU A 520 -21.84 8.05 4.80
CA GLU A 520 -22.73 7.62 3.74
C GLU A 520 -23.10 8.82 2.86
N TYR A 521 -23.05 8.64 1.53
CA TYR A 521 -23.44 9.67 0.56
C TYR A 521 -23.89 9.04 -0.76
N PRO A 522 -24.70 9.74 -1.57
CA PRO A 522 -25.20 9.21 -2.84
C PRO A 522 -24.09 8.89 -3.83
N LYS A 523 -24.34 7.95 -4.75
CA LYS A 523 -23.45 7.67 -5.88
C LYS A 523 -23.16 8.94 -6.71
N GLU A 524 -22.01 8.98 -7.38
CA GLU A 524 -21.52 10.08 -8.23
C GLU A 524 -21.20 11.39 -7.49
N SER A 525 -21.34 11.45 -6.17
CA SER A 525 -20.99 12.62 -5.36
C SER A 525 -19.53 13.01 -5.55
N VAL A 526 -19.26 14.30 -5.77
CA VAL A 526 -17.91 14.85 -5.59
C VAL A 526 -17.70 15.06 -4.09
N VAL A 527 -16.61 14.51 -3.55
CA VAL A 527 -16.32 14.51 -2.11
C VAL A 527 -14.97 15.16 -1.85
N ASP A 528 -14.97 16.20 -1.02
CA ASP A 528 -13.76 16.75 -0.40
C ASP A 528 -13.51 16.04 0.93
N ILE A 529 -12.29 15.53 1.15
CA ILE A 529 -11.82 15.10 2.47
C ILE A 529 -10.80 16.12 2.97
N VAL A 530 -11.06 16.66 4.15
CA VAL A 530 -10.12 17.53 4.89
C VAL A 530 -9.62 16.78 6.11
N HIS A 531 -8.36 16.35 6.07
CA HIS A 531 -7.67 15.86 7.24
C HIS A 531 -7.21 17.03 8.10
N VAL A 532 -7.44 16.95 9.41
CA VAL A 532 -6.90 17.93 10.37
C VAL A 532 -6.06 17.20 11.42
N THR A 533 -4.75 17.30 11.31
CA THR A 533 -3.78 16.67 12.21
C THR A 533 -3.73 17.42 13.53
N ALA A 534 -4.01 16.73 14.64
CA ALA A 534 -4.02 17.30 15.99
C ALA A 534 -2.61 17.76 16.46
N PRO A 535 -2.49 18.82 17.30
CA PRO A 535 -1.20 19.42 17.65
C PRO A 535 -0.18 18.43 18.21
N GLY A 536 1.05 18.49 17.70
CA GLY A 536 2.15 17.59 18.07
C GLY A 536 2.07 16.18 17.49
N SER A 537 1.06 15.87 16.66
CA SER A 537 0.95 14.56 16.00
C SER A 537 1.88 14.47 14.76
N PRO A 538 2.37 13.26 14.44
CA PRO A 538 3.27 13.04 13.30
C PRO A 538 2.54 13.20 11.96
N ARG A 539 3.27 12.92 10.86
CA ARG A 539 2.62 12.72 9.56
C ARG A 539 1.86 11.39 9.59
N HIS A 540 0.89 11.26 8.70
CA HIS A 540 0.19 10.01 8.48
C HIS A 540 0.11 9.74 6.97
N PRO A 541 0.62 8.61 6.47
CA PRO A 541 0.33 8.14 5.13
C PRO A 541 -1.11 7.62 5.13
N LEU A 542 -2.02 8.33 4.49
CA LEU A 542 -3.41 7.92 4.30
C LEU A 542 -3.51 7.19 2.97
N HIS A 543 -4.31 6.12 2.93
CA HIS A 543 -4.68 5.40 1.71
C HIS A 543 -6.21 5.27 1.64
N LYS A 544 -6.75 5.46 0.44
CA LYS A 544 -8.16 5.20 0.12
C LYS A 544 -8.24 4.10 -0.94
N HIS A 545 -9.04 3.08 -0.65
CA HIS A 545 -9.35 2.01 -1.60
C HIS A 545 -10.15 2.56 -2.80
N PHE A 546 -10.10 1.86 -3.93
CA PHE A 546 -10.81 2.19 -5.17
C PHE A 546 -10.36 3.51 -5.80
N GLU A 547 -11.25 4.50 -5.94
CA GLU A 547 -10.97 5.71 -6.70
C GLU A 547 -9.77 6.46 -6.12
N HIS A 548 -8.76 6.70 -6.97
CA HIS A 548 -7.69 7.64 -6.68
C HIS A 548 -8.26 9.04 -6.41
N VAL A 549 -7.52 9.84 -5.65
CA VAL A 549 -7.89 11.20 -5.25
C VAL A 549 -6.98 12.24 -5.92
N TRP A 550 -7.55 13.40 -6.25
CA TRP A 550 -6.79 14.60 -6.57
C TRP A 550 -6.29 15.24 -5.28
N VAL A 551 -4.97 15.38 -5.14
CA VAL A 551 -4.35 16.03 -3.99
C VAL A 551 -4.36 17.54 -4.18
N LEU A 552 -5.25 18.24 -3.47
CA LEU A 552 -5.49 19.67 -3.70
C LEU A 552 -4.55 20.60 -2.92
N GLY A 553 -4.06 20.19 -1.76
CA GLY A 553 -3.12 21.00 -0.98
C GLY A 553 -3.06 20.66 0.50
N GLY A 554 -2.25 21.41 1.25
CA GLY A 554 -2.13 21.26 2.70
C GLY A 554 -1.25 22.35 3.32
N GLY A 555 -1.20 22.38 4.65
CA GLY A 555 -0.38 23.35 5.38
C GLY A 555 -0.52 23.26 6.89
N VAL A 556 0.20 24.14 7.59
CA VAL A 556 0.11 24.32 9.05
C VAL A 556 -0.94 25.37 9.38
N GLY A 557 -1.62 25.21 10.51
CA GLY A 557 -2.67 26.09 11.01
C GLY A 557 -4.04 25.40 11.11
N PRO A 558 -5.07 26.11 11.60
CA PRO A 558 -6.42 25.60 11.71
C PRO A 558 -7.18 25.67 10.39
N PHE A 559 -7.89 24.58 10.04
CA PHE A 559 -8.90 24.60 8.99
C PHE A 559 -10.28 24.91 9.60
N ASN A 560 -10.82 26.10 9.32
CA ASN A 560 -12.07 26.61 9.92
C ASN A 560 -13.09 27.05 8.86
N TYR A 561 -13.14 26.34 7.73
CA TYR A 561 -13.96 26.66 6.56
C TYR A 561 -15.04 25.60 6.33
N SER A 562 -16.13 26.01 5.70
CA SER A 562 -17.28 25.18 5.34
C SER A 562 -17.19 24.57 3.94
N SER A 563 -16.23 25.01 3.11
CA SER A 563 -15.88 24.40 1.83
C SER A 563 -14.43 24.72 1.42
N ILE A 564 -13.94 24.06 0.37
CA ILE A 564 -12.60 24.33 -0.19
C ILE A 564 -12.57 25.67 -0.95
N THR A 565 -13.68 26.11 -1.54
CA THR A 565 -13.75 27.44 -2.22
C THR A 565 -13.70 28.59 -1.21
N GLU A 566 -14.28 28.41 -0.01
CA GLU A 566 -14.15 29.35 1.10
C GLU A 566 -12.70 29.40 1.62
N ALA A 567 -12.06 28.23 1.76
CA ALA A 567 -10.66 28.11 2.16
C ALA A 567 -9.69 28.81 1.17
N GLU A 568 -9.86 28.56 -0.13
CA GLU A 568 -9.10 29.23 -1.20
C GLU A 568 -9.33 30.76 -1.17
N SER A 569 -10.58 31.19 -1.01
CA SER A 569 -10.94 32.61 -0.89
C SER A 569 -10.32 33.30 0.34
N ALA A 570 -10.03 32.54 1.39
CA ALA A 570 -9.31 32.99 2.58
C ALA A 570 -7.77 32.93 2.43
N GLY A 571 -7.27 32.45 1.28
CA GLY A 571 -5.84 32.43 0.92
C GLY A 571 -5.11 31.12 1.24
N LEU A 572 -5.81 30.00 1.47
CA LEU A 572 -5.16 28.70 1.59
C LEU A 572 -4.66 28.22 0.22
N PRO A 573 -3.47 27.59 0.14
CA PRO A 573 -2.91 27.08 -1.12
C PRO A 573 -3.70 25.85 -1.59
N ILE A 574 -4.56 26.06 -2.59
CA ILE A 574 -5.33 25.02 -3.28
C ILE A 574 -4.87 24.95 -4.74
N VAL A 575 -4.66 23.72 -5.24
CA VAL A 575 -4.22 23.42 -6.62
C VAL A 575 -5.37 22.78 -7.38
N TRP A 576 -5.96 23.53 -8.31
CA TRP A 576 -7.01 23.05 -9.21
C TRP A 576 -6.51 22.66 -10.60
N ASP A 577 -5.41 23.26 -11.04
CA ASP A 577 -4.81 22.97 -12.35
C ASP A 577 -3.91 21.73 -12.24
N SER A 578 -4.39 20.63 -12.82
CA SER A 578 -3.66 19.38 -12.98
C SER A 578 -2.99 18.85 -11.70
N PRO A 579 -3.61 18.87 -10.49
CA PRO A 579 -3.02 18.28 -9.29
C PRO A 579 -2.73 16.77 -9.48
N PRO A 580 -1.84 16.17 -8.66
CA PRO A 580 -1.50 14.77 -8.82
C PRO A 580 -2.67 13.89 -8.37
N ILE A 581 -2.89 12.81 -9.12
CA ILE A 581 -3.85 11.75 -8.83
C ILE A 581 -3.10 10.63 -8.09
N ARG A 582 -3.61 10.19 -6.94
CA ARG A 582 -2.97 9.18 -6.08
C ARG A 582 -3.99 8.34 -5.31
N ASP A 583 -3.71 7.08 -4.99
CA ASP A 583 -4.49 6.33 -3.99
C ASP A 583 -4.02 6.59 -2.54
N GLY A 584 -2.79 7.07 -2.36
CA GLY A 584 -2.21 7.39 -1.05
C GLY A 584 -1.53 8.75 -0.98
N TRP A 585 -1.59 9.40 0.18
CA TRP A 585 -1.01 10.73 0.41
C TRP A 585 -0.52 10.90 1.84
N LEU A 586 0.54 11.68 2.00
CA LEU A 586 1.21 11.86 3.28
C LEU A 586 0.87 13.24 3.90
N THR A 587 0.06 13.25 4.95
CA THR A 587 -0.39 14.48 5.63
C THR A 587 0.77 15.27 6.25
N PHE A 588 0.52 16.52 6.65
CA PHE A 588 1.50 17.31 7.40
C PHE A 588 1.51 16.92 8.87
N ALA A 589 2.72 16.86 9.45
CA ALA A 589 2.90 16.80 10.90
C ALA A 589 2.48 18.15 11.51
N ALA A 590 1.82 18.08 12.67
CA ALA A 590 1.32 19.26 13.35
C ALA A 590 2.35 19.77 14.38
N PRO A 591 2.68 21.07 14.41
CA PRO A 591 3.53 21.64 15.47
C PRO A 591 2.92 21.40 16.87
N PRO A 592 3.72 21.38 17.96
CA PRO A 592 3.21 21.08 19.31
C PRO A 592 2.08 21.98 19.83
N ASN A 593 1.89 23.17 19.24
CA ASN A 593 0.91 24.17 19.67
C ASN A 593 -0.08 24.61 18.57
N ASP A 594 -0.09 23.93 17.41
CA ASP A 594 -0.94 24.29 16.27
C ASP A 594 -1.35 23.02 15.49
N THR A 595 -2.44 23.07 14.73
CA THR A 595 -2.84 21.94 13.87
C THR A 595 -2.10 21.97 12.54
N ALA A 596 -2.25 20.90 11.75
CA ALA A 596 -1.99 20.94 10.32
C ALA A 596 -3.20 20.41 9.55
N TRP A 597 -3.31 20.70 8.26
CA TRP A 597 -4.41 20.28 7.42
C TRP A 597 -3.94 19.78 6.06
N PHE A 598 -4.72 18.90 5.44
CA PHE A 598 -4.47 18.34 4.11
C PHE A 598 -5.81 18.07 3.40
N VAL A 599 -5.92 18.41 2.13
CA VAL A 599 -7.15 18.29 1.33
C VAL A 599 -6.93 17.38 0.13
N VAL A 600 -7.84 16.43 -0.02
CA VAL A 600 -7.99 15.64 -1.25
C VAL A 600 -9.44 15.67 -1.73
N ARG A 601 -9.64 15.54 -3.04
CA ARG A 601 -10.97 15.42 -3.67
C ARG A 601 -11.05 14.16 -4.51
N TYR A 602 -12.21 13.54 -4.57
CA TYR A 602 -12.53 12.46 -5.53
C TYR A 602 -14.00 12.52 -5.94
N LYS A 603 -14.39 11.66 -6.85
CA LYS A 603 -15.77 11.42 -7.26
C LYS A 603 -16.11 9.98 -6.93
N GLY A 604 -17.22 9.75 -6.24
CA GLY A 604 -17.61 8.41 -5.79
C GLY A 604 -18.39 7.63 -6.83
N GLU A 605 -17.68 7.05 -7.81
CA GLU A 605 -18.28 6.38 -8.97
C GLU A 605 -18.65 4.91 -8.69
N THR A 606 -17.87 4.20 -7.88
CA THR A 606 -18.12 2.80 -7.52
C THR A 606 -19.10 2.71 -6.35
N SER A 607 -20.33 2.24 -6.57
CA SER A 607 -21.27 1.95 -5.47
C SER A 607 -20.70 0.83 -4.58
N ALA A 608 -20.19 1.14 -3.39
CA ALA A 608 -19.57 0.15 -2.50
C ALA A 608 -19.27 0.70 -1.09
N ALA A 609 -18.94 -0.21 -0.16
CA ALA A 609 -18.27 0.12 1.09
C ALA A 609 -16.76 0.11 0.87
N VAL A 610 -16.11 1.25 1.10
CA VAL A 610 -14.71 1.52 0.75
C VAL A 610 -13.94 1.93 2.00
N LEU A 611 -12.71 1.44 2.18
CA LEU A 611 -11.90 1.81 3.34
C LEU A 611 -10.99 3.01 3.04
N LEU A 612 -10.93 3.94 4.00
CA LEU A 612 -9.94 4.99 4.13
C LEU A 612 -9.18 4.76 5.44
N HIS A 613 -7.86 4.63 5.41
CA HIS A 613 -7.09 4.35 6.62
C HIS A 613 -5.69 4.95 6.58
N CYS A 614 -5.07 5.07 7.76
CA CYS A 614 -3.61 5.26 7.85
C CYS A 614 -2.92 3.95 7.44
N HIS A 615 -1.87 4.01 6.63
CA HIS A 615 -1.09 2.85 6.20
C HIS A 615 0.08 2.51 7.14
N ILE A 616 0.27 3.28 8.22
CA ILE A 616 1.04 2.79 9.37
C ILE A 616 0.23 1.68 10.04
N LEU A 617 0.75 0.45 10.02
CA LEU A 617 0.00 -0.75 10.42
C LEU A 617 -0.49 -0.71 11.87
N SER A 618 0.36 -0.30 12.80
CA SER A 618 -0.02 -0.14 14.22
C SER A 618 -1.08 0.96 14.43
N HIS A 619 -1.14 1.98 13.56
CA HIS A 619 -2.17 3.02 13.61
C HIS A 619 -3.50 2.49 13.07
N GLN A 620 -3.51 1.81 11.91
CA GLN A 620 -4.71 1.15 11.36
C GLN A 620 -5.32 0.20 12.39
N ASN A 621 -4.51 -0.72 12.91
CA ASN A 621 -4.87 -1.71 13.91
C ASN A 621 -5.17 -1.09 15.30
N GLY A 622 -4.71 0.14 15.54
CA GLY A 622 -5.09 1.00 16.68
C GLY A 622 -6.40 1.77 16.48
N GLY A 623 -7.06 1.64 15.33
CA GLY A 623 -8.37 2.22 15.01
C GLY A 623 -8.37 3.35 13.98
N MET A 624 -7.24 3.64 13.32
CA MET A 624 -7.09 4.76 12.38
C MET A 624 -7.63 4.43 10.98
N ALA A 625 -8.90 4.06 10.93
CA ALA A 625 -9.63 3.71 9.72
C ALA A 625 -11.03 4.32 9.72
N TYR A 626 -11.64 4.38 8.53
CA TYR A 626 -12.93 5.00 8.30
C TYR A 626 -13.59 4.37 7.08
N THR A 627 -14.87 4.00 7.18
CA THR A 627 -15.61 3.43 6.06
C THR A 627 -16.34 4.51 5.27
N LEU A 628 -16.23 4.48 3.95
CA LEU A 628 -16.94 5.35 3.01
C LEU A 628 -17.98 4.48 2.29
N ALA A 629 -19.24 4.59 2.67
CA ALA A 629 -20.35 3.95 1.97
C ALA A 629 -20.78 4.85 0.81
N GLN A 630 -20.25 4.55 -0.38
CA GLN A 630 -20.50 5.29 -1.60
C GLN A 630 -21.75 4.72 -2.29
N GLY A 631 -22.81 5.50 -2.44
CA GLY A 631 -24.07 5.04 -3.05
C GLY A 631 -24.68 3.78 -2.40
N PRO A 632 -24.89 3.75 -1.06
CA PRO A 632 -25.45 2.59 -0.36
C PRO A 632 -26.82 2.14 -0.85
N GLU A 633 -27.58 3.04 -1.48
CA GLU A 633 -28.84 2.75 -2.16
C GLU A 633 -28.70 1.81 -3.39
N ASP A 634 -27.51 1.70 -3.95
CA ASP A 634 -27.17 0.98 -5.19
C ASP A 634 -25.94 0.07 -5.01
N PHE A 635 -25.69 -0.44 -3.79
CA PHE A 635 -24.64 -1.44 -3.56
C PHE A 635 -24.87 -2.68 -4.46
N PRO A 636 -23.84 -3.16 -5.17
CA PRO A 636 -24.01 -4.14 -6.22
C PRO A 636 -24.32 -5.52 -5.67
N LYS A 637 -25.07 -6.30 -6.45
CA LYS A 637 -25.44 -7.67 -6.10
C LYS A 637 -24.19 -8.57 -6.10
N VAL A 638 -23.60 -8.75 -4.92
CA VAL A 638 -22.42 -9.60 -4.71
C VAL A 638 -22.64 -11.02 -5.27
N PRO A 639 -21.75 -11.53 -6.16
CA PRO A 639 -21.87 -12.84 -6.77
C PRO A 639 -21.90 -13.97 -5.72
N GLU A 640 -22.57 -15.08 -6.06
CA GLU A 640 -22.80 -16.17 -5.12
C GLU A 640 -21.50 -16.75 -4.52
N TYR A 641 -20.43 -16.83 -5.32
CA TYR A 641 -19.11 -17.28 -4.88
C TYR A 641 -18.60 -16.49 -3.65
N TYR A 642 -18.65 -15.16 -3.72
CA TYR A 642 -18.18 -14.25 -2.68
C TYR A 642 -19.18 -14.20 -1.51
N ARG A 643 -20.47 -14.02 -1.83
CA ARG A 643 -21.58 -13.92 -0.87
C ARG A 643 -21.66 -15.13 0.07
N LEU A 644 -21.45 -16.35 -0.43
CA LEU A 644 -21.52 -17.56 0.40
C LEU A 644 -20.32 -17.71 1.35
N ARG A 645 -19.11 -17.33 0.90
CA ARG A 645 -17.89 -17.36 1.73
C ARG A 645 -17.96 -16.31 2.83
N ALA A 646 -18.31 -15.08 2.48
CA ALA A 646 -18.46 -13.97 3.41
C ALA A 646 -19.66 -14.10 4.39
N ASN A 647 -20.52 -15.11 4.20
CA ASN A 647 -21.55 -15.50 5.16
C ASN A 647 -21.17 -16.73 6.00
N GLY A 648 -19.99 -17.34 5.78
CA GLY A 648 -19.64 -18.65 6.34
C GLY A 648 -20.54 -19.82 5.88
N LYS A 649 -21.36 -19.61 4.84
CA LYS A 649 -22.42 -20.55 4.39
C LYS A 649 -21.93 -21.58 3.38
N ALA A 650 -20.80 -21.34 2.72
CA ALA A 650 -20.05 -22.36 1.98
C ALA A 650 -18.65 -22.51 2.60
N PRO A 651 -18.19 -23.75 2.86
CA PRO A 651 -16.79 -23.95 3.22
C PRO A 651 -15.93 -23.52 2.04
N HIS A 652 -14.89 -22.72 2.29
CA HIS A 652 -13.88 -22.43 1.29
C HIS A 652 -13.30 -23.75 0.76
N THR A 653 -12.96 -23.77 -0.53
CA THR A 653 -12.38 -24.94 -1.21
C THR A 653 -11.15 -25.40 -0.41
N PRO A 654 -11.13 -26.64 0.10
CA PRO A 654 -9.96 -27.20 0.75
C PRO A 654 -8.81 -27.30 -0.24
N LEU A 655 -7.59 -27.01 0.22
CA LEU A 655 -6.40 -27.23 -0.59
C LEU A 655 -6.10 -28.74 -0.68
N PRO A 656 -5.62 -29.23 -1.84
CA PRO A 656 -5.11 -30.59 -1.93
C PRO A 656 -3.81 -30.69 -1.12
N PHE A 657 -3.68 -31.79 -0.38
CA PHE A 657 -2.40 -32.21 0.21
C PHE A 657 -1.88 -33.40 -0.60
N GLY A 658 -0.71 -33.26 -1.20
CA GLY A 658 0.11 -34.36 -1.67
C GLY A 658 0.68 -35.19 -0.50
N PRO A 659 1.24 -36.39 -0.79
CA PRO A 659 1.91 -37.19 0.24
C PRO A 659 3.15 -36.50 0.83
N ASP A 660 3.73 -35.54 0.10
CA ASP A 660 4.90 -34.77 0.52
C ASP A 660 4.51 -33.54 1.38
N ASP A 661 3.28 -33.01 1.25
CA ASP A 661 2.78 -31.85 2.03
C ASP A 661 2.49 -32.17 3.51
N LEU A 662 2.72 -33.42 3.92
CA LEU A 662 2.65 -33.86 5.32
C LEU A 662 3.98 -33.73 6.07
N THR A 663 5.05 -33.23 5.43
CA THR A 663 6.27 -32.85 6.15
C THR A 663 6.05 -31.54 6.90
N ILE A 664 5.40 -31.64 8.07
CA ILE A 664 5.71 -30.72 9.17
C ILE A 664 7.25 -30.69 9.28
N PRO A 665 7.90 -29.50 9.32
CA PRO A 665 9.31 -29.42 9.68
C PRO A 665 9.44 -29.81 11.15
N VAL A 666 9.47 -31.12 11.40
CA VAL A 666 9.92 -31.69 12.67
C VAL A 666 11.32 -31.15 12.87
N LEU A 667 11.49 -30.37 13.93
CA LEU A 667 12.76 -29.86 14.40
C LEU A 667 13.85 -30.91 14.18
N GLU A 668 14.90 -30.57 13.41
CA GLU A 668 16.08 -31.43 13.39
C GLU A 668 16.66 -31.42 14.80
N GLU A 669 16.38 -32.49 15.57
CA GLU A 669 17.05 -32.83 16.83
C GLU A 669 18.53 -33.17 16.50
N GLY A 670 19.31 -32.13 16.22
CA GLY A 670 20.66 -32.24 15.63
C GLY A 670 21.70 -31.29 16.23
N LEU A 671 21.35 -30.49 17.25
CA LEU A 671 22.28 -29.58 17.94
C LEU A 671 22.11 -29.64 19.47
N LEU A 672 22.22 -30.85 20.02
CA LEU A 672 22.49 -31.10 21.43
C LEU A 672 23.63 -32.11 21.58
N LEU A 673 24.88 -31.62 21.52
CA LEU A 673 26.07 -32.20 22.15
C LEU A 673 27.24 -31.20 22.18
#